data_AF-A0A2A4TRT7-F1
#
_entry.id   AF-A0A2A4TRT7-F1
#
_cell.length_a   1.000
_cell.length_b   1.000
_cell.length_c   1.000
_cell.angle_alpha   90.00
_cell.angle_beta   90.00
_cell.angle_gamma   90.00
#
_symmetry.space_group_name_H-M   'P 1'
#
loop_
_entity.id
_entity.type
_entity.pdbx_description
1 polymer ?
#
loop_
_entity_poly.entity_id
_entity_poly.type
_entity_poly.pdbx_seq_one_letter_code
_entity_poly.pdbx_strand_id
1 'polypeptide(L)'
;MRLYNKKSLIVALLMVANMQYAFAAPSIQSANINKAFSDNRHLYSAHVDMGSFYQNKGNSFGSANLFIPLAQTTNSLWFANVRGLDRSGPSAEGNFGLGYRSINHDNSYLWGMYGFFDVRRSVNRNYFRQITLGGELRTDHWSYRINGYLPVGKTTKNASGLNYAELNPISGNQSNILFHKGKETALKGFDIEIGRDIYKGLTAYVGGYYFTAHDVKDVVGPRARLSYALYQPHNSMLKRITFETMVQHDSQRGTNWYAGIRVRIGIGIGNESNNLSRLQQHMTDYIYRDPDIVTGRRQQPLQKLFIDGHAAVVRQVENEAELKSASEDSDVDIIGVNGEIKDVNTVTLQNNQTLTGGNYSFTNAGQTYNVAAGHGGSLFAESKNDLIRVTKNNTIRDIKLTGSGLQVIENTGGPVITRNKDVGTLNIENVTMKNGGVAITVADGTNNDSKISISNSSVDMTATGTNGIGIRLDATNGSKIIISKFSGNTLTTGGSSSEGIQSTANGVGSVIEFEDMSGNTITTTGANAIGILMDARNAGKIKVSKLYGNHITTKGSSAEGIQNIVNANSSIELTWVANNTIKTDGKNAAGIQNIANGANSVIDFTNIVGNTITTDGIGSIGMRMDARNAAKISIAEFVGNEIVTSGPSAEGIQNTVDGSGSDITISDMLNNILSTKGTGAASIKNMAANSATINFTNMLGNAIITDGDTSIAMLLDARSSATISISKFSGNEISTSGYSAASMRNTAASNATINFTDISNNKIITDGANSIAMMLDARSAGKISISNLFGNEIITSGYSAEGIQNTSSGSGSDITISDMLHNTISTNGTNAAGVKNTASSSATINFTDISDNTITTDGDYSIALMLDARSAGKILISKLVSNEITSDGYSAEGMQNTVNGNDSDITLTDVLDNVIKTSGRDSIAIRNLTSGTGNSNTKITYTNFIDNKVSATDDSNNAVADAISNYTNATGSSINYGTFSNNTLNVSGGTAHGIDNRTFKIASSVNFGSFTNNNITVTGNNSNGILNNANTEGSSIHYTGVASKSALESANNITVSNGNKIEDTGNVTYVI
;
A
#
# COMPACT_ATOMS: atom_id res chain seq x y z
N MET A 1 -8.23 43.08 -7.39
CA MET A 1 -6.87 43.50 -7.80
C MET A 1 -5.88 42.49 -7.19
N ARG A 2 -5.60 41.38 -7.89
CA ARG A 2 -4.70 40.32 -7.40
C ARG A 2 -3.27 40.64 -7.81
N LEU A 3 -2.40 40.85 -6.82
CA LEU A 3 -0.95 40.91 -6.98
C LEU A 3 -0.42 39.57 -7.53
N TYR A 4 0.18 39.60 -8.72
CA TYR A 4 1.05 38.53 -9.23
C TYR A 4 2.18 39.19 -10.01
N ASN A 5 3.42 39.10 -9.51
CA ASN A 5 4.45 38.19 -10.04
C ASN A 5 5.82 38.52 -9.37
N LYS A 6 6.14 37.85 -8.25
CA LYS A 6 7.43 37.99 -7.53
C LYS A 6 8.63 37.37 -8.27
N LYS A 7 8.42 36.61 -9.37
CA LYS A 7 9.48 35.84 -10.05
C LYS A 7 10.42 36.68 -10.91
N SER A 8 9.96 37.76 -11.53
CA SER A 8 10.77 38.57 -12.47
C SER A 8 11.88 39.37 -11.76
N LEU A 9 11.62 39.82 -10.52
CA LEU A 9 12.56 40.62 -9.73
C LEU A 9 13.67 39.72 -9.11
N ILE A 10 13.32 38.49 -8.74
CA ILE A 10 14.26 37.51 -8.15
C ILE A 10 15.22 36.95 -9.21
N VAL A 11 14.76 36.72 -10.44
CA VAL A 11 15.64 36.27 -11.55
C VAL A 11 16.64 37.36 -11.96
N ALA A 12 16.24 38.64 -11.92
CA ALA A 12 17.15 39.75 -12.18
C ALA A 12 18.25 39.90 -11.11
N LEU A 13 17.93 39.67 -9.82
CA LEU A 13 18.94 39.65 -8.74
C LEU A 13 19.84 38.40 -8.77
N LEU A 14 19.31 37.22 -9.13
CA LEU A 14 20.10 35.97 -9.23
C LEU A 14 21.05 35.94 -10.42
N MET A 15 20.76 36.67 -11.50
CA MET A 15 21.71 36.83 -12.63
C MET A 15 22.90 37.73 -12.27
N VAL A 16 22.74 38.67 -11.33
CA VAL A 16 23.83 39.52 -10.82
C VAL A 16 24.71 38.75 -9.82
N ALA A 17 24.14 37.84 -9.03
CA ALA A 17 24.88 37.03 -8.05
C ALA A 17 25.72 35.89 -8.68
N ASN A 18 25.31 35.33 -9.82
CA ASN A 18 26.02 34.20 -10.46
C ASN A 18 27.11 34.59 -11.46
N MET A 19 27.38 35.88 -11.70
CA MET A 19 28.51 36.34 -12.53
C MET A 19 29.89 36.17 -11.84
N GLN A 20 29.94 35.75 -10.58
CA GLN A 20 31.20 35.48 -9.86
C GLN A 20 31.90 34.17 -10.26
N TYR A 21 31.24 33.23 -10.95
CA TYR A 21 31.80 31.90 -11.24
C TYR A 21 32.17 31.63 -12.71
N ALA A 22 32.04 32.61 -13.62
CA ALA A 22 32.32 32.44 -15.05
C ALA A 22 33.65 33.06 -15.55
N PHE A 23 34.46 33.67 -14.67
CA PHE A 23 35.79 34.17 -15.00
C PHE A 23 36.89 33.21 -14.50
N ALA A 24 37.02 32.07 -15.15
CA ALA A 24 38.26 31.30 -15.17
C ALA A 24 38.85 31.42 -16.58
N ALA A 25 39.49 32.54 -16.86
CA ALA A 25 40.36 32.69 -18.04
C ALA A 25 41.80 32.32 -17.63
N PRO A 26 42.58 31.66 -18.52
CA PRO A 26 43.95 31.27 -18.22
C PRO A 26 44.84 32.49 -17.99
N SER A 27 45.74 32.35 -17.02
CA SER A 27 46.76 33.31 -16.63
C SER A 27 47.64 33.73 -17.81
N ILE A 28 47.44 34.95 -18.31
CA ILE A 28 48.41 35.64 -19.16
C ILE A 28 49.26 36.51 -18.22
N GLN A 29 50.50 36.09 -17.96
CA GLN A 29 51.52 36.93 -17.34
C GLN A 29 51.70 38.20 -18.18
N SER A 30 51.35 39.35 -17.61
CA SER A 30 51.69 40.66 -18.18
C SER A 30 52.83 41.28 -17.37
N ALA A 31 54.06 40.90 -17.72
CA ALA A 31 55.17 41.79 -17.47
C ALA A 31 55.01 43.01 -18.40
N ASN A 32 55.01 44.21 -17.81
CA ASN A 32 55.18 45.52 -18.47
C ASN A 32 54.03 46.05 -19.36
N ILE A 33 52.85 46.29 -18.79
CA ILE A 33 51.87 47.28 -19.31
C ILE A 33 51.72 48.47 -18.33
N ASN A 34 52.80 48.84 -17.64
CA ASN A 34 52.82 49.96 -16.67
C ASN A 34 53.44 51.26 -17.21
N LYS A 35 53.48 51.47 -18.54
CA LYS A 35 54.11 52.67 -19.11
C LYS A 35 53.46 53.24 -20.38
N ALA A 36 52.12 53.22 -20.45
CA ALA A 36 51.36 53.99 -21.46
C ALA A 36 50.04 54.61 -20.93
N PHE A 37 49.82 54.62 -19.61
CA PHE A 37 48.58 55.09 -18.97
C PHE A 37 48.85 56.22 -17.96
N SER A 38 49.61 57.25 -18.33
CA SER A 38 49.94 58.35 -17.40
C SER A 38 49.54 59.75 -17.87
N ASP A 39 48.57 59.90 -18.78
CA ASP A 39 48.02 61.24 -19.08
C ASP A 39 46.53 61.31 -19.52
N ASN A 40 45.75 60.23 -19.40
CA ASN A 40 44.34 60.26 -19.81
C ASN A 40 43.41 60.33 -18.61
N ARG A 41 42.72 61.49 -18.47
CA ARG A 41 41.51 61.59 -17.64
C ARG A 41 40.53 60.50 -18.11
N HIS A 42 40.24 59.52 -17.27
CA HIS A 42 39.14 58.59 -17.52
C HIS A 42 37.84 59.44 -17.59
N LEU A 43 37.17 59.44 -18.76
CA LEU A 43 35.96 60.24 -19.00
C LEU A 43 34.68 59.41 -18.79
N TYR A 44 34.75 58.10 -19.04
CA TYR A 44 33.62 57.18 -19.06
C TYR A 44 33.82 56.02 -18.07
N SER A 45 32.75 55.67 -17.34
CA SER A 45 32.72 54.55 -16.41
C SER A 45 31.80 53.42 -16.88
N ALA A 46 32.00 52.23 -16.32
CA ALA A 46 31.09 51.11 -16.53
C ALA A 46 29.71 51.41 -15.93
N HIS A 47 28.65 50.92 -16.59
CA HIS A 47 27.27 51.10 -16.12
C HIS A 47 26.40 49.93 -16.56
N VAL A 48 25.27 49.79 -15.87
CA VAL A 48 24.22 48.83 -16.21
C VAL A 48 22.96 49.59 -16.61
N ASP A 49 22.39 49.25 -17.76
CA ASP A 49 21.06 49.66 -18.18
C ASP A 49 20.07 48.53 -17.90
N MET A 50 19.07 48.77 -17.05
CA MET A 50 17.97 47.85 -16.76
C MET A 50 16.69 48.41 -17.37
N GLY A 51 15.93 47.61 -18.11
CA GLY A 51 14.71 48.06 -18.78
C GLY A 51 13.55 47.09 -18.62
N SER A 52 12.35 47.65 -18.52
CA SER A 52 11.08 46.91 -18.47
C SER A 52 10.12 47.51 -19.49
N PHE A 53 9.55 46.66 -20.34
CA PHE A 53 8.75 47.06 -21.49
C PHE A 53 7.45 46.26 -21.55
N TYR A 54 6.34 46.98 -21.77
CA TYR A 54 5.04 46.41 -22.09
C TYR A 54 4.85 46.41 -23.61
N GLN A 55 4.37 45.31 -24.16
CA GLN A 55 4.14 45.13 -25.59
C GLN A 55 2.66 44.80 -25.82
N ASN A 56 2.09 45.32 -26.91
CA ASN A 56 0.73 44.97 -27.30
C ASN A 56 0.59 43.46 -27.55
N LYS A 57 -0.62 42.91 -27.35
CA LYS A 57 -0.91 41.47 -27.30
C LYS A 57 -0.48 40.76 -26.00
N GLY A 58 -0.44 41.49 -24.88
CA GLY A 58 -0.35 40.92 -23.52
C GLY A 58 1.03 40.45 -23.08
N ASN A 59 2.09 40.84 -23.78
CA ASN A 59 3.47 40.42 -23.49
C ASN A 59 4.24 41.51 -22.74
N SER A 60 5.21 41.11 -21.93
CA SER A 60 6.18 42.01 -21.29
C SER A 60 7.58 41.42 -21.39
N PHE A 61 8.60 42.29 -21.44
CA PHE A 61 9.98 41.84 -21.47
C PHE A 61 10.90 42.71 -20.63
N GLY A 62 11.86 42.05 -19.98
CA GLY A 62 12.93 42.65 -19.22
C GLY A 62 14.24 42.63 -20.02
N SER A 63 15.07 43.65 -19.84
CA SER A 63 16.42 43.66 -20.39
C SER A 63 17.42 44.15 -19.35
N ALA A 64 18.61 43.56 -19.34
CA ALA A 64 19.76 44.04 -18.58
C ALA A 64 20.98 44.12 -19.50
N ASN A 65 21.69 45.24 -19.47
CA ASN A 65 22.82 45.53 -20.35
C ASN A 65 23.97 46.13 -19.57
N LEU A 66 25.12 45.46 -19.58
CA LEU A 66 26.36 45.89 -18.97
C LEU A 66 27.28 46.50 -20.05
N PHE A 67 27.62 47.77 -19.88
CA PHE A 67 28.59 48.48 -20.71
C PHE A 67 29.90 48.64 -19.97
N ILE A 68 31.02 48.25 -20.61
CA ILE A 68 32.34 48.28 -20.01
C ILE A 68 33.29 49.06 -20.94
N PRO A 69 33.79 50.24 -20.54
CA PRO A 69 34.86 50.91 -21.27
C PRO A 69 36.16 50.09 -21.14
N LEU A 70 36.76 49.70 -22.28
CA LEU A 70 37.99 48.91 -22.32
C LEU A 70 39.23 49.80 -22.47
N ALA A 71 39.17 50.77 -23.39
CA ALA A 71 40.23 51.74 -23.63
C ALA A 71 39.61 53.05 -24.12
N GLN A 72 40.06 54.19 -23.59
CA GLN A 72 39.46 55.49 -23.90
C GLN A 72 40.51 56.60 -24.01
N THR A 73 40.22 57.56 -24.88
CA THR A 73 40.89 58.88 -24.98
C THR A 73 39.84 59.98 -24.83
N THR A 74 40.21 61.25 -25.00
CA THR A 74 39.22 62.35 -25.00
C THR A 74 38.20 62.24 -26.13
N ASN A 75 38.55 61.56 -27.22
CA ASN A 75 37.76 61.52 -28.46
C ASN A 75 37.44 60.10 -28.92
N SER A 76 37.96 59.04 -28.30
CA SER A 76 37.72 57.66 -28.72
C SER A 76 37.45 56.71 -27.56
N LEU A 77 36.68 55.64 -27.82
CA LEU A 77 36.29 54.65 -26.82
C LEU A 77 36.13 53.27 -27.46
N TRP A 78 36.95 52.33 -27.01
CA TRP A 78 36.71 50.90 -27.13
C TRP A 78 35.88 50.41 -25.95
N PHE A 79 34.84 49.62 -26.22
CA PHE A 79 33.96 49.11 -25.19
C PHE A 79 33.53 47.66 -25.44
N ALA A 80 33.26 46.93 -24.35
CA ALA A 80 32.54 45.67 -24.36
C ALA A 80 31.09 45.89 -23.92
N ASN A 81 30.22 45.04 -24.42
CA ASN A 81 28.80 45.09 -24.12
C ASN A 81 28.24 43.68 -23.91
N VAL A 82 27.61 43.44 -22.77
CA VAL A 82 26.95 42.18 -22.45
C VAL A 82 25.49 42.45 -22.16
N ARG A 83 24.58 41.75 -22.84
CA ARG A 83 23.15 41.97 -22.71
C ARG A 83 22.39 40.67 -22.53
N GLY A 84 21.39 40.69 -21.64
CA GLY A 84 20.35 39.68 -21.52
C GLY A 84 18.98 40.26 -21.83
N LEU A 85 18.14 39.49 -22.51
CA LEU A 85 16.74 39.79 -22.79
C LEU A 85 15.87 38.59 -22.38
N ASP A 86 14.88 38.84 -21.53
CA ASP A 86 13.90 37.83 -21.12
C ASP A 86 12.49 38.30 -21.46
N ARG A 87 11.75 37.49 -22.21
CA ARG A 87 10.35 37.74 -22.58
C ARG A 87 9.52 36.75 -21.78
N SER A 88 8.63 37.20 -20.92
CA SER A 88 7.84 36.37 -19.99
C SER A 88 7.29 35.10 -20.68
N GLY A 89 7.99 33.96 -20.56
CA GLY A 89 7.74 32.76 -21.37
C GLY A 89 8.99 31.89 -21.64
N PRO A 90 8.95 30.95 -22.61
CA PRO A 90 10.04 30.02 -22.88
C PRO A 90 11.24 30.63 -23.65
N SER A 91 11.13 31.87 -24.15
CA SER A 91 12.18 32.50 -24.98
C SER A 91 13.09 33.41 -24.17
N ALA A 92 14.41 33.25 -24.33
CA ALA A 92 15.43 34.09 -23.70
C ALA A 92 16.60 34.29 -24.66
N GLU A 93 17.26 35.44 -24.58
CA GLU A 93 18.38 35.80 -25.45
C GLU A 93 19.53 36.43 -24.66
N GLY A 94 20.75 36.07 -25.04
CA GLY A 94 21.99 36.66 -24.54
C GLY A 94 22.84 37.15 -25.71
N ASN A 95 23.49 38.30 -25.53
CA ASN A 95 24.33 38.90 -26.54
C ASN A 95 25.65 39.38 -25.93
N PHE A 96 26.76 39.15 -26.64
CA PHE A 96 28.08 39.64 -26.28
C PHE A 96 28.64 40.43 -27.46
N GLY A 97 29.13 41.65 -27.23
CA GLY A 97 29.66 42.49 -28.31
C GLY A 97 30.82 43.36 -27.91
N LEU A 98 31.54 43.80 -28.94
CA LEU A 98 32.65 44.75 -28.88
C LEU A 98 32.35 45.91 -29.82
N GLY A 99 32.71 47.12 -29.43
CA GLY A 99 32.53 48.30 -30.26
C GLY A 99 33.60 49.35 -30.07
N TYR A 100 33.67 50.23 -31.06
CA TYR A 100 34.54 51.40 -31.10
C TYR A 100 33.71 52.62 -31.47
N ARG A 101 33.91 53.71 -30.75
CA ARG A 101 33.33 55.04 -31.03
C ARG A 101 34.43 56.09 -31.09
N SER A 102 34.28 57.05 -32.00
CA SER A 102 35.18 58.19 -32.11
C SER A 102 34.41 59.46 -32.43
N ILE A 103 34.74 60.54 -31.75
CA ILE A 103 34.36 61.92 -32.06
C ILE A 103 35.42 62.49 -33.01
N ASN A 104 35.00 63.20 -34.04
CA ASN A 104 35.94 63.86 -34.96
C ASN A 104 36.67 65.03 -34.28
N HIS A 105 37.77 65.49 -34.90
CA HIS A 105 38.64 66.52 -34.33
C HIS A 105 37.90 67.84 -34.01
N ASP A 106 36.93 68.22 -34.84
CA ASP A 106 36.17 69.47 -34.68
C ASP A 106 34.92 69.31 -33.80
N ASN A 107 34.75 68.14 -33.15
CA ASN A 107 33.63 67.84 -32.26
C ASN A 107 32.26 68.12 -32.88
N SER A 108 32.10 67.81 -34.18
CA SER A 108 30.88 68.01 -34.96
C SER A 108 30.10 66.72 -35.22
N TYR A 109 30.75 65.56 -35.16
CA TYR A 109 30.10 64.25 -35.24
C TYR A 109 30.86 63.15 -34.50
N LEU A 110 30.10 62.14 -34.09
CA LEU A 110 30.54 60.87 -33.53
C LEU A 110 30.24 59.77 -34.55
N TRP A 111 31.19 58.88 -34.80
CA TRP A 111 30.94 57.66 -35.55
C TRP A 111 31.34 56.44 -34.72
N GLY A 112 30.72 55.31 -34.99
CA GLY A 112 31.04 54.06 -34.30
C GLY A 112 30.73 52.82 -35.14
N MET A 113 31.41 51.74 -34.79
CA MET A 113 31.19 50.41 -35.35
C MET A 113 31.19 49.38 -34.23
N TYR A 114 30.41 48.31 -34.39
CA TYR A 114 30.29 47.27 -33.38
C TYR A 114 29.92 45.92 -33.98
N GLY A 115 30.32 44.86 -33.29
CA GLY A 115 29.96 43.47 -33.61
C GLY A 115 29.42 42.74 -32.39
N PHE A 116 28.43 41.87 -32.59
CA PHE A 116 27.83 41.04 -31.54
C PHE A 116 27.73 39.57 -31.95
N PHE A 117 27.88 38.70 -30.96
CA PHE A 117 27.49 37.30 -31.03
C PHE A 117 26.23 37.10 -30.17
N ASP A 118 25.17 36.64 -30.82
CA ASP A 118 23.83 36.53 -30.24
C ASP A 118 23.45 35.05 -30.09
N VAL A 119 22.84 34.69 -28.97
CA VAL A 119 22.33 33.34 -28.68
C VAL A 119 20.90 33.45 -28.17
N ARG A 120 19.95 32.90 -28.92
CA ARG A 120 18.53 32.91 -28.58
C ARG A 120 18.00 31.50 -28.36
N ARG A 121 17.26 31.28 -27.28
CA ARG A 121 16.29 30.18 -27.16
C ARG A 121 14.93 30.66 -27.69
N SER A 122 14.43 30.02 -28.75
CA SER A 122 13.13 30.35 -29.32
C SER A 122 11.97 29.86 -28.44
N VAL A 123 10.74 30.23 -28.81
CA VAL A 123 9.52 29.76 -28.13
C VAL A 123 9.40 28.22 -28.17
N ASN A 124 9.92 27.59 -29.24
CA ASN A 124 9.94 26.14 -29.39
C ASN A 124 11.16 25.47 -28.72
N ARG A 125 11.86 26.19 -27.83
CA ARG A 125 13.06 25.72 -27.09
C ARG A 125 14.25 25.38 -27.99
N ASN A 126 14.26 25.87 -29.24
CA ASN A 126 15.41 25.73 -30.13
C ASN A 126 16.44 26.83 -29.87
N TYR A 127 17.72 26.48 -29.85
CA TYR A 127 18.81 27.46 -29.75
C TYR A 127 19.27 27.93 -31.13
N PHE A 128 19.20 29.23 -31.41
CA PHE A 128 19.77 29.84 -32.60
C PHE A 128 20.94 30.76 -32.22
N ARG A 129 21.87 30.92 -33.15
CA ARG A 129 23.08 31.74 -32.99
C ARG A 129 23.19 32.69 -34.17
N GLN A 130 23.65 33.90 -33.94
CA GLN A 130 23.77 34.93 -34.97
C GLN A 130 24.98 35.82 -34.72
N ILE A 131 25.60 36.29 -35.80
CA ILE A 131 26.58 37.37 -35.79
C ILE A 131 25.89 38.64 -36.27
N THR A 132 26.06 39.72 -35.53
CA THR A 132 25.55 41.04 -35.89
C THR A 132 26.71 42.00 -36.11
N LEU A 133 26.65 42.80 -37.17
CA LEU A 133 27.60 43.89 -37.45
C LEU A 133 26.81 45.18 -37.65
N GLY A 134 27.20 46.25 -36.98
CA GLY A 134 26.50 47.53 -37.09
C GLY A 134 27.41 48.73 -37.06
N GLY A 135 26.88 49.85 -37.56
CA GLY A 135 27.55 51.13 -37.60
C GLY A 135 26.59 52.26 -37.21
N GLU A 136 27.14 53.31 -36.62
CA GLU A 136 26.40 54.51 -36.22
C GLU A 136 27.16 55.78 -36.57
N LEU A 137 26.39 56.83 -36.90
CA LEU A 137 26.88 58.19 -37.12
C LEU A 137 25.93 59.16 -36.40
N ARG A 138 26.46 60.09 -35.63
CA ARG A 138 25.67 61.00 -34.80
C ARG A 138 26.24 62.40 -34.78
N THR A 139 25.38 63.40 -34.92
CA THR A 139 25.69 64.82 -34.69
C THR A 139 24.92 65.31 -33.45
N ASP A 140 24.97 66.61 -33.15
CA ASP A 140 24.21 67.18 -32.04
C ASP A 140 22.68 67.02 -32.16
N HIS A 141 22.17 66.79 -33.37
CA HIS A 141 20.72 66.73 -33.62
C HIS A 141 20.26 65.50 -34.40
N TRP A 142 21.16 64.82 -35.11
CA TRP A 142 20.83 63.70 -35.99
C TRP A 142 21.58 62.44 -35.59
N SER A 143 20.95 61.28 -35.79
CA SER A 143 21.56 59.97 -35.55
C SER A 143 21.19 59.02 -36.68
N TYR A 144 22.16 58.32 -37.25
CA TYR A 144 21.98 57.33 -38.30
C TYR A 144 22.55 56.00 -37.81
N ARG A 145 21.83 54.90 -38.05
CA ARG A 145 22.24 53.55 -37.67
C ARG A 145 21.91 52.54 -38.74
N ILE A 146 22.78 51.56 -38.92
CA ILE A 146 22.57 50.40 -39.78
C ILE A 146 23.10 49.14 -39.07
N ASN A 147 22.36 48.05 -39.14
CA ASN A 147 22.75 46.76 -38.56
C ASN A 147 22.49 45.63 -39.56
N GLY A 148 23.43 44.70 -39.69
CA GLY A 148 23.28 43.45 -40.45
C GLY A 148 23.36 42.23 -39.53
N TYR A 149 22.54 41.23 -39.82
CA TYR A 149 22.25 40.06 -38.98
C TYR A 149 22.47 38.75 -39.78
N LEU A 150 23.40 37.91 -39.33
CA LEU A 150 23.80 36.68 -40.01
C LEU A 150 23.71 35.46 -39.07
N PRO A 151 22.68 34.61 -39.20
CA PRO A 151 22.58 33.36 -38.45
C PRO A 151 23.76 32.43 -38.75
N VAL A 152 24.29 31.77 -37.73
CA VAL A 152 25.45 30.87 -37.84
C VAL A 152 25.15 29.47 -37.29
N GLY A 153 25.75 28.46 -37.90
CA GLY A 153 25.51 27.05 -37.56
C GLY A 153 24.21 26.50 -38.14
N LYS A 154 23.53 25.60 -37.41
CA LYS A 154 22.27 24.99 -37.86
C LYS A 154 21.12 26.00 -37.75
N THR A 155 20.75 26.58 -38.88
CA THR A 155 19.75 27.65 -39.00
C THR A 155 18.31 27.14 -39.03
N THR A 156 18.06 25.86 -39.33
CA THR A 156 16.73 25.23 -39.30
C THR A 156 16.68 24.10 -38.29
N LYS A 157 15.68 24.10 -37.41
CA LYS A 157 15.49 23.09 -36.35
C LYS A 157 14.04 22.60 -36.29
N ASN A 158 13.85 21.38 -35.79
CA ASN A 158 12.52 20.80 -35.59
C ASN A 158 11.80 21.54 -34.46
N ALA A 159 10.52 21.78 -34.62
CA ALA A 159 9.69 22.47 -33.64
C ALA A 159 8.36 21.71 -33.53
N SER A 160 8.26 20.81 -32.55
CA SER A 160 7.06 19.96 -32.38
C SER A 160 5.78 20.77 -32.18
N GLY A 161 5.87 21.96 -31.58
CA GLY A 161 4.74 22.91 -31.46
C GLY A 161 4.28 23.52 -32.79
N LEU A 162 4.97 23.23 -33.89
CA LEU A 162 4.60 23.63 -35.26
C LEU A 162 4.20 22.42 -36.12
N ASN A 163 4.11 21.22 -35.56
CA ASN A 163 3.58 20.07 -36.28
C ASN A 163 2.13 20.35 -36.69
N TYR A 164 1.78 19.93 -37.90
CA TYR A 164 0.46 20.15 -38.45
C TYR A 164 -0.01 18.88 -39.14
N ALA A 165 -1.28 18.55 -38.92
CA ALA A 165 -1.99 17.50 -39.64
C ALA A 165 -3.42 17.97 -39.92
N GLU A 166 -3.93 17.64 -41.10
CA GLU A 166 -5.27 17.97 -41.54
C GLU A 166 -5.89 16.83 -42.36
N LEU A 167 -7.20 16.86 -42.48
CA LEU A 167 -7.93 16.02 -43.42
C LEU A 167 -8.01 16.72 -44.78
N ASN A 168 -7.60 16.04 -45.83
CA ASN A 168 -7.74 16.51 -47.20
C ASN A 168 -8.80 15.68 -47.93
N PRO A 169 -9.96 16.28 -48.29
CA PRO A 169 -11.04 15.59 -48.98
C PRO A 169 -10.61 14.93 -50.29
N ILE A 170 -11.23 13.80 -50.61
CA ILE A 170 -11.03 13.04 -51.86
C ILE A 170 -12.36 12.98 -52.63
N SER A 171 -13.21 12.01 -52.30
CA SER A 171 -14.53 11.75 -52.92
C SER A 171 -15.40 10.96 -51.95
N GLY A 172 -16.71 11.23 -51.89
CA GLY A 172 -17.67 10.40 -51.11
C GLY A 172 -17.38 10.33 -49.60
N ASN A 173 -17.39 11.48 -48.91
CA ASN A 173 -17.07 11.65 -47.47
C ASN A 173 -15.70 11.08 -47.02
N GLN A 174 -14.82 10.69 -47.94
CA GLN A 174 -13.46 10.22 -47.64
C GLN A 174 -12.44 11.37 -47.70
N SER A 175 -11.44 11.29 -46.82
CA SER A 175 -10.31 12.19 -46.73
C SER A 175 -9.00 11.42 -46.54
N ASN A 176 -7.90 11.93 -47.08
CA ASN A 176 -6.56 11.49 -46.68
C ASN A 176 -6.09 12.29 -45.46
N ILE A 177 -5.21 11.72 -44.65
CA ILE A 177 -4.47 12.50 -43.65
C ILE A 177 -3.23 13.11 -44.31
N LEU A 178 -3.14 14.44 -44.27
CA LEU A 178 -1.99 15.21 -44.71
C LEU A 178 -1.27 15.80 -43.50
N PHE A 179 0.06 15.69 -43.45
CA PHE A 179 0.83 16.23 -42.33
C PHE A 179 2.18 16.80 -42.77
N HIS A 180 2.73 17.70 -41.97
CA HIS A 180 4.11 18.12 -42.14
C HIS A 180 4.81 18.35 -40.80
N LYS A 181 6.13 18.14 -40.82
CA LYS A 181 6.99 18.42 -39.67
C LYS A 181 7.04 19.92 -39.42
N GLY A 182 6.81 20.32 -38.18
CA GLY A 182 7.04 21.69 -37.75
C GLY A 182 8.53 22.01 -37.78
N LYS A 183 8.93 23.05 -38.52
CA LYS A 183 10.31 23.54 -38.56
C LYS A 183 10.36 25.04 -38.33
N GLU A 184 11.33 25.44 -37.53
CA GLU A 184 11.66 26.83 -37.26
C GLU A 184 13.03 27.15 -37.84
N THR A 185 13.14 28.29 -38.52
CA THR A 185 14.37 28.73 -39.19
C THR A 185 14.75 30.14 -38.74
N ALA A 186 16.03 30.38 -38.44
CA ALA A 186 16.57 31.71 -38.18
C ALA A 186 16.81 32.47 -39.50
N LEU A 187 16.39 33.75 -39.57
CA LEU A 187 16.48 34.59 -40.75
C LEU A 187 17.72 35.49 -40.70
N LYS A 188 18.34 35.70 -41.87
CA LYS A 188 19.36 36.75 -42.06
C LYS A 188 18.67 38.04 -42.45
N GLY A 189 19.25 39.20 -42.14
CA GLY A 189 18.61 40.47 -42.47
C GLY A 189 19.43 41.70 -42.14
N PHE A 190 18.80 42.86 -42.28
CA PHE A 190 19.36 44.14 -41.86
C PHE A 190 18.27 45.12 -41.42
N ASP A 191 18.65 46.14 -40.66
CA ASP A 191 17.81 47.30 -40.35
C ASP A 191 18.55 48.62 -40.49
N ILE A 192 17.79 49.69 -40.69
CA ILE A 192 18.27 51.07 -40.78
C ILE A 192 17.34 51.96 -39.95
N GLU A 193 17.91 52.90 -39.19
CA GLU A 193 17.16 53.86 -38.36
C GLU A 193 17.80 55.26 -38.47
N ILE A 194 16.96 56.29 -38.65
CA ILE A 194 17.32 57.71 -38.66
C ILE A 194 16.58 58.41 -37.53
N GLY A 195 17.31 59.09 -36.65
CA GLY A 195 16.81 59.82 -35.50
C GLY A 195 17.07 61.32 -35.58
N ARG A 196 16.13 62.12 -35.07
CA ARG A 196 16.27 63.56 -34.88
C ARG A 196 15.82 63.98 -33.48
N ASP A 197 16.62 64.80 -32.84
CA ASP A 197 16.26 65.43 -31.56
C ASP A 197 15.22 66.53 -31.83
N ILE A 198 14.00 66.34 -31.31
CA ILE A 198 12.84 67.22 -31.53
C ILE A 198 12.56 68.14 -30.34
N TYR A 199 13.02 67.77 -29.15
CA TYR A 199 13.02 68.61 -27.95
C TYR A 199 14.19 68.18 -27.05
N LYS A 200 14.56 69.00 -26.04
CA LYS A 200 15.66 68.66 -25.13
C LYS A 200 15.37 67.32 -24.44
N GLY A 201 16.22 66.32 -24.69
CA GLY A 201 16.06 64.96 -24.18
C GLY A 201 15.05 64.09 -24.96
N LEU A 202 14.29 64.62 -25.92
CA LEU A 202 13.31 63.87 -26.72
C LEU A 202 13.81 63.68 -28.16
N THR A 203 13.96 62.43 -28.56
CA THR A 203 14.39 62.03 -29.91
C THR A 203 13.32 61.21 -30.60
N ALA A 204 13.01 61.55 -31.85
CA ALA A 204 12.15 60.77 -32.72
C ALA A 204 12.98 60.01 -33.76
N TYR A 205 12.65 58.75 -33.99
CA TYR A 205 13.34 57.86 -34.93
C TYR A 205 12.35 57.26 -35.93
N VAL A 206 12.80 57.13 -37.18
CA VAL A 206 12.09 56.43 -38.26
C VAL A 206 13.05 55.46 -38.94
N GLY A 207 12.57 54.30 -39.37
CA GLY A 207 13.43 53.28 -39.96
C GLY A 207 12.65 52.14 -40.58
N GLY A 208 13.39 51.10 -40.99
CA GLY A 208 12.82 49.88 -41.55
C GLY A 208 13.77 48.69 -41.41
N TYR A 209 13.23 47.49 -41.60
CA TYR A 209 13.98 46.24 -41.52
C TYR A 209 13.59 45.28 -42.64
N TYR A 210 14.51 44.38 -43.00
CA TYR A 210 14.32 43.31 -43.98
C TYR A 210 15.02 42.03 -43.49
N PHE A 211 14.27 40.95 -43.29
CA PHE A 211 14.81 39.63 -42.93
C PHE A 211 14.25 38.53 -43.87
N THR A 212 15.12 37.62 -44.28
CA THR A 212 14.80 36.54 -45.24
C THR A 212 15.51 35.23 -44.88
N ALA A 213 14.91 34.10 -45.29
CA ALA A 213 15.50 32.77 -45.31
C ALA A 213 14.82 31.90 -46.36
N HIS A 214 15.50 30.85 -46.82
CA HIS A 214 14.93 29.88 -47.76
C HIS A 214 13.66 29.20 -47.20
N ASP A 215 12.59 29.12 -47.99
CA ASP A 215 11.26 28.56 -47.66
C ASP A 215 10.56 29.17 -46.43
N VAL A 216 10.88 30.43 -46.12
CA VAL A 216 10.25 31.21 -45.05
C VAL A 216 9.79 32.53 -45.67
N LYS A 217 8.61 33.02 -45.27
CA LYS A 217 8.15 34.34 -45.72
C LYS A 217 9.05 35.44 -45.16
N ASP A 218 9.42 36.39 -46.01
CA ASP A 218 10.21 37.54 -45.61
C ASP A 218 9.49 38.38 -44.54
N VAL A 219 10.28 38.93 -43.62
CA VAL A 219 9.82 39.83 -42.55
C VAL A 219 10.35 41.22 -42.85
N VAL A 220 9.48 42.08 -43.37
CA VAL A 220 9.84 43.41 -43.88
C VAL A 220 8.84 44.44 -43.38
N GLY A 221 9.32 45.59 -42.89
CA GLY A 221 8.40 46.58 -42.32
C GLY A 221 9.02 47.91 -41.92
N PRO A 222 8.22 48.99 -41.88
CA PRO A 222 8.61 50.25 -41.27
C PRO A 222 8.59 50.18 -39.74
N ARG A 223 9.36 51.06 -39.10
CA ARG A 223 9.49 51.23 -37.66
C ARG A 223 9.58 52.72 -37.32
N ALA A 224 8.89 53.14 -36.25
CA ALA A 224 9.04 54.46 -35.65
C ALA A 224 9.21 54.33 -34.13
N ARG A 225 10.04 55.19 -33.53
CA ARG A 225 10.36 55.15 -32.10
C ARG A 225 10.51 56.55 -31.52
N LEU A 226 9.98 56.76 -30.32
CA LEU A 226 10.17 57.97 -29.52
C LEU A 226 10.95 57.59 -28.25
N SER A 227 11.95 58.39 -27.90
CA SER A 227 12.78 58.20 -26.72
C SER A 227 12.94 59.51 -25.96
N TYR A 228 12.60 59.52 -24.67
CA TYR A 228 12.74 60.67 -23.79
C TYR A 228 13.69 60.36 -22.63
N ALA A 229 14.85 61.02 -22.61
CA ALA A 229 15.91 60.82 -21.63
C ALA A 229 15.96 61.95 -20.60
N LEU A 230 15.77 61.57 -19.34
CA LEU A 230 15.97 62.41 -18.15
C LEU A 230 17.34 62.09 -17.53
N TYR A 231 18.24 63.06 -17.59
CA TYR A 231 19.57 62.97 -16.98
C TYR A 231 19.50 63.39 -15.51
N GLN A 232 20.12 62.61 -14.63
CA GLN A 232 20.18 62.88 -13.19
C GLN A 232 21.51 63.55 -12.79
N PRO A 233 21.63 64.15 -11.59
CA PRO A 233 22.87 64.77 -11.12
C PRO A 233 24.06 63.80 -11.15
N HIS A 234 25.24 64.32 -11.49
CA HIS A 234 26.45 63.56 -11.83
C HIS A 234 26.91 62.54 -10.77
N ASN A 235 26.66 62.80 -9.48
CA ASN A 235 27.08 61.96 -8.36
C ASN A 235 26.03 60.92 -7.91
N SER A 236 24.92 60.78 -8.63
CA SER A 236 23.91 59.77 -8.34
C SER A 236 24.30 58.40 -8.90
N MET A 237 24.06 57.34 -8.13
CA MET A 237 24.14 55.96 -8.62
C MET A 237 23.20 55.75 -9.82
N LEU A 238 22.04 56.41 -9.79
CA LEU A 238 21.11 56.51 -10.92
C LEU A 238 21.55 57.64 -11.86
N LYS A 239 22.00 57.30 -13.07
CA LYS A 239 22.58 58.23 -14.06
C LYS A 239 21.55 58.75 -15.06
N ARG A 240 20.63 57.90 -15.51
CA ARG A 240 19.63 58.27 -16.53
C ARG A 240 18.36 57.45 -16.39
N ILE A 241 17.22 58.09 -16.59
CA ILE A 241 15.93 57.43 -16.83
C ILE A 241 15.53 57.71 -18.28
N THR A 242 15.16 56.69 -19.03
CA THR A 242 14.69 56.82 -20.41
C THR A 242 13.32 56.21 -20.55
N PHE A 243 12.36 57.00 -20.99
CA PHE A 243 11.05 56.51 -21.45
C PHE A 243 11.13 56.26 -22.95
N GLU A 244 10.62 55.13 -23.41
CA GLU A 244 10.68 54.74 -24.81
C GLU A 244 9.37 54.12 -25.26
N THR A 245 8.95 54.46 -26.47
CA THR A 245 7.85 53.78 -27.17
C THR A 245 8.21 53.57 -28.62
N MET A 246 7.83 52.41 -29.18
CA MET A 246 8.09 52.04 -30.57
C MET A 246 6.82 51.44 -31.17
N VAL A 247 6.57 51.75 -32.44
CA VAL A 247 5.60 51.05 -33.28
C VAL A 247 6.31 50.51 -34.54
N GLN A 248 5.95 49.31 -34.96
CA GLN A 248 6.41 48.70 -36.20
C GLN A 248 5.29 47.87 -36.82
N HIS A 249 5.37 47.63 -38.12
CA HIS A 249 4.37 46.83 -38.84
C HIS A 249 5.05 45.97 -39.89
N ASP A 250 4.79 44.66 -39.89
CA ASP A 250 5.14 43.76 -40.98
C ASP A 250 4.04 42.73 -41.23
N SER A 251 4.04 42.13 -42.43
CA SER A 251 2.99 41.21 -42.86
C SER A 251 2.92 39.91 -42.05
N GLN A 252 4.03 39.51 -41.39
CA GLN A 252 4.09 38.25 -40.64
C GLN A 252 3.63 38.42 -39.19
N ARG A 253 3.96 39.55 -38.57
CA ARG A 253 3.73 39.83 -37.13
C ARG A 253 2.59 40.83 -36.90
N GLY A 254 2.13 41.51 -37.94
CA GLY A 254 1.15 42.61 -37.86
C GLY A 254 1.73 43.85 -37.18
N THR A 255 0.85 44.75 -36.74
CA THR A 255 1.27 45.95 -35.98
C THR A 255 1.69 45.56 -34.56
N ASN A 256 2.92 45.90 -34.23
CA ASN A 256 3.52 45.68 -32.93
C ASN A 256 3.93 47.02 -32.32
N TRP A 257 3.49 47.30 -31.09
CA TRP A 257 3.94 48.47 -30.35
C TRP A 257 4.37 48.09 -28.94
N TYR A 258 5.36 48.80 -28.41
CA TYR A 258 5.74 48.69 -27.01
C TYR A 258 5.94 50.07 -26.39
N ALA A 259 5.76 50.15 -25.07
CA ALA A 259 6.18 51.28 -24.25
C ALA A 259 6.90 50.77 -23.01
N GLY A 260 7.95 51.46 -22.56
CA GLY A 260 8.71 51.03 -21.40
C GLY A 260 9.62 52.09 -20.82
N ILE A 261 10.27 51.70 -19.74
CA ILE A 261 11.22 52.51 -19.00
C ILE A 261 12.56 51.78 -18.93
N ARG A 262 13.64 52.54 -19.10
CA ARG A 262 15.02 52.08 -18.92
C ARG A 262 15.71 52.97 -17.89
N VAL A 263 16.43 52.33 -16.98
CA VAL A 263 17.14 52.94 -15.87
C VAL A 263 18.61 52.61 -16.01
N ARG A 264 19.47 53.63 -16.05
CA ARG A 264 20.92 53.49 -16.10
C ARG A 264 21.53 53.72 -14.73
N ILE A 265 22.30 52.75 -14.26
CA ILE A 265 22.96 52.75 -12.96
C ILE A 265 24.47 52.66 -13.17
N GLY A 266 25.22 53.60 -12.61
CA GLY A 266 26.69 53.52 -12.59
C GLY A 266 27.17 52.49 -11.58
N ILE A 267 28.11 51.63 -11.96
CA ILE A 267 28.60 50.53 -11.09
C ILE A 267 29.99 50.80 -10.48
N GLY A 268 30.47 52.05 -10.55
CA GLY A 268 31.66 52.51 -9.81
C GLY A 268 33.02 52.06 -10.36
N ILE A 269 33.07 51.40 -11.52
CA ILE A 269 34.33 51.01 -12.18
C ILE A 269 34.72 52.08 -13.21
N GLY A 270 35.77 52.85 -12.90
CA GLY A 270 36.27 53.99 -13.67
C GLY A 270 35.81 55.35 -13.13
N ASN A 271 36.54 56.44 -13.43
CA ASN A 271 36.15 57.80 -13.09
C ASN A 271 35.36 58.42 -14.25
N GLU A 272 34.21 59.03 -13.97
CA GLU A 272 33.36 59.70 -14.96
C GLU A 272 33.52 61.23 -14.83
N SER A 273 33.80 61.93 -15.94
CA SER A 273 34.05 63.38 -15.93
C SER A 273 32.77 64.20 -15.76
N ASN A 274 32.81 65.26 -14.94
CA ASN A 274 31.66 66.11 -14.60
C ASN A 274 31.19 67.02 -15.76
N ASN A 275 32.00 67.22 -16.80
CA ASN A 275 31.76 68.17 -17.88
C ASN A 275 31.90 67.51 -19.25
N LEU A 276 30.96 66.62 -19.61
CA LEU A 276 30.90 66.00 -20.94
C LEU A 276 30.04 66.84 -21.90
N SER A 277 30.57 67.12 -23.09
CA SER A 277 29.80 67.67 -24.21
C SER A 277 28.65 66.73 -24.61
N ARG A 278 27.68 67.22 -25.38
CA ARG A 278 26.56 66.40 -25.84
C ARG A 278 27.01 65.17 -26.64
N LEU A 279 27.95 65.35 -27.59
CA LEU A 279 28.55 64.24 -28.33
C LEU A 279 29.34 63.28 -27.41
N GLN A 280 30.02 63.81 -26.40
CA GLN A 280 30.72 62.97 -25.42
C GLN A 280 29.77 62.14 -24.56
N GLN A 281 28.58 62.64 -24.20
CA GLN A 281 27.57 61.85 -23.49
C GLN A 281 27.08 60.67 -24.35
N HIS A 282 27.05 60.84 -25.67
CA HIS A 282 26.65 59.79 -26.61
C HIS A 282 27.70 58.67 -26.77
N MET A 283 28.93 58.87 -26.30
CA MET A 283 29.97 57.84 -26.34
C MET A 283 29.62 56.60 -25.51
N THR A 284 28.79 56.75 -24.47
CA THR A 284 28.34 55.65 -23.61
C THR A 284 26.87 55.27 -23.84
N ASP A 285 26.26 55.78 -24.92
CA ASP A 285 24.87 55.48 -25.20
C ASP A 285 24.64 54.01 -25.52
N TYR A 286 23.44 53.57 -25.20
CA TYR A 286 22.97 52.23 -25.46
C TYR A 286 23.06 51.90 -26.96
N ILE A 287 23.55 50.70 -27.30
CA ILE A 287 23.57 50.24 -28.69
C ILE A 287 22.17 49.77 -29.09
N TYR A 288 21.55 50.52 -29.99
CA TYR A 288 20.23 50.22 -30.52
C TYR A 288 20.35 49.35 -31.77
N ARG A 289 20.00 48.07 -31.61
CA ARG A 289 19.85 47.04 -32.65
C ARG A 289 18.62 46.18 -32.32
N ASP A 290 18.12 45.42 -33.29
CA ASP A 290 17.17 44.34 -33.02
C ASP A 290 17.87 43.25 -32.19
N PRO A 291 17.43 43.02 -30.95
CA PRO A 291 18.07 42.07 -30.05
C PRO A 291 17.37 40.71 -30.06
N ASP A 292 16.59 40.43 -31.10
CA ASP A 292 15.85 39.18 -31.26
C ASP A 292 16.38 38.49 -32.51
N ILE A 293 16.93 37.28 -32.40
CA ILE A 293 17.22 36.46 -33.59
C ILE A 293 15.89 36.14 -34.27
N VAL A 294 15.56 36.82 -35.37
CA VAL A 294 14.26 36.65 -36.03
C VAL A 294 14.13 35.21 -36.53
N THR A 295 13.11 34.49 -36.04
CA THR A 295 12.78 33.16 -36.53
C THR A 295 11.47 33.16 -37.29
N GLY A 296 11.37 32.26 -38.27
CA GLY A 296 10.19 32.08 -39.08
C GLY A 296 9.83 30.61 -39.20
N ARG A 297 8.55 30.37 -39.47
CA ARG A 297 8.03 29.02 -39.70
C ARG A 297 8.39 28.63 -41.13
N ARG A 298 9.07 27.50 -41.31
CA ARG A 298 9.34 26.98 -42.65
C ARG A 298 8.07 26.38 -43.21
N GLN A 299 7.67 26.81 -44.41
CA GLN A 299 6.56 26.19 -45.11
C GLN A 299 7.06 24.87 -45.70
N GLN A 300 6.50 23.75 -45.25
CA GLN A 300 6.81 22.42 -45.79
C GLN A 300 5.59 21.94 -46.58
N PRO A 301 5.78 21.22 -47.70
CA PRO A 301 4.68 20.56 -48.35
C PRO A 301 4.10 19.49 -47.40
N LEU A 302 2.78 19.35 -47.46
CA LEU A 302 2.08 18.29 -46.76
C LEU A 302 2.45 16.93 -47.37
N GLN A 303 2.60 15.94 -46.51
CA GLN A 303 2.87 14.54 -46.84
C GLN A 303 1.63 13.71 -46.48
N LYS A 304 1.29 12.73 -47.33
CA LYS A 304 0.24 11.77 -46.99
C LYS A 304 0.74 10.83 -45.88
N LEU A 305 -0.11 10.57 -44.90
CA LEU A 305 0.08 9.45 -43.99
C LEU A 305 -0.14 8.15 -44.75
N PHE A 306 0.73 7.16 -44.52
CA PHE A 306 0.54 5.81 -45.01
C PHE A 306 0.34 4.87 -43.82
N ILE A 307 -0.69 4.02 -43.90
CA ILE A 307 -0.99 2.92 -42.98
C ILE A 307 -0.85 1.65 -43.82
N ASP A 308 -0.14 0.63 -43.32
CA ASP A 308 0.04 -0.66 -44.01
C ASP A 308 0.39 -0.57 -45.52
N GLY A 309 1.21 0.42 -45.89
CA GLY A 309 1.71 0.60 -47.25
C GLY A 309 0.77 1.33 -48.22
N HIS A 310 -0.42 1.77 -47.80
CA HIS A 310 -1.34 2.58 -48.60
C HIS A 310 -1.69 3.90 -47.88
N ALA A 311 -2.25 4.88 -48.60
CA ALA A 311 -2.55 6.18 -48.02
C ALA A 311 -3.72 6.07 -47.04
N ALA A 312 -3.56 6.63 -45.83
CA ALA A 312 -4.56 6.53 -44.78
C ALA A 312 -5.89 7.17 -45.19
N VAL A 313 -6.98 6.41 -45.12
CA VAL A 313 -8.33 6.85 -45.49
C VAL A 313 -9.17 7.08 -44.24
N VAL A 314 -9.67 8.30 -44.10
CA VAL A 314 -10.61 8.72 -43.06
C VAL A 314 -11.99 8.93 -43.69
N ARG A 315 -13.03 8.29 -43.17
CA ARG A 315 -14.43 8.59 -43.52
C ARG A 315 -15.14 9.21 -42.32
N GLN A 316 -15.61 10.44 -42.49
CA GLN A 316 -16.43 11.11 -41.47
C GLN A 316 -17.90 10.77 -41.69
N VAL A 317 -18.62 10.46 -40.61
CA VAL A 317 -20.00 9.97 -40.65
C VAL A 317 -20.89 10.74 -39.69
N GLU A 318 -22.12 11.05 -40.12
CA GLU A 318 -23.11 11.85 -39.38
C GLU A 318 -24.47 11.15 -39.23
N ASN A 319 -24.68 10.02 -39.91
CA ASN A 319 -25.91 9.24 -39.85
C ASN A 319 -25.64 7.72 -39.95
N GLU A 320 -26.66 6.91 -39.64
CA GLU A 320 -26.56 5.43 -39.60
C GLU A 320 -26.14 4.83 -40.95
N ALA A 321 -26.68 5.34 -42.06
CA ALA A 321 -26.38 4.82 -43.40
C ALA A 321 -24.91 5.04 -43.77
N GLU A 322 -24.36 6.22 -43.46
CA GLU A 322 -22.95 6.54 -43.63
C GLU A 322 -22.04 5.69 -42.73
N LEU A 323 -22.42 5.52 -41.46
CA LEU A 323 -21.69 4.69 -40.51
C LEU A 323 -21.62 3.23 -40.98
N LYS A 324 -22.76 2.68 -41.40
CA LYS A 324 -22.85 1.32 -41.94
C LYS A 324 -21.97 1.18 -43.18
N SER A 325 -22.09 2.10 -44.14
CA SER A 325 -21.27 2.09 -45.36
C SER A 325 -19.77 2.25 -45.07
N ALA A 326 -19.37 3.02 -44.05
CA ALA A 326 -17.97 3.15 -43.65
C ALA A 326 -17.43 1.87 -43.01
N SER A 327 -18.23 1.20 -42.18
CA SER A 327 -17.84 -0.03 -41.49
C SER A 327 -17.73 -1.25 -42.39
N GLU A 328 -18.44 -1.26 -43.51
CA GLU A 328 -18.41 -2.36 -44.50
C GLU A 328 -17.32 -2.15 -45.57
N ASP A 329 -16.64 -1.01 -45.57
CA ASP A 329 -15.64 -0.63 -46.58
C ASP A 329 -14.22 -0.94 -46.10
N SER A 330 -13.58 -1.95 -46.71
CA SER A 330 -12.23 -2.38 -46.35
C SER A 330 -11.13 -1.36 -46.68
N ASP A 331 -11.43 -0.36 -47.51
CA ASP A 331 -10.48 0.69 -47.89
C ASP A 331 -10.48 1.87 -46.90
N VAL A 332 -11.37 1.86 -45.89
CA VAL A 332 -11.44 2.89 -44.84
C VAL A 332 -10.65 2.43 -43.62
N ASP A 333 -9.59 3.15 -43.26
CA ASP A 333 -8.80 2.87 -42.05
C ASP A 333 -9.44 3.47 -40.79
N ILE A 334 -10.03 4.67 -40.91
CA ILE A 334 -10.49 5.48 -39.76
C ILE A 334 -11.91 5.96 -40.03
N ILE A 335 -12.83 5.59 -39.14
CA ILE A 335 -14.23 6.03 -39.15
C ILE A 335 -14.39 7.09 -38.06
N GLY A 336 -14.62 8.33 -38.47
CA GLY A 336 -14.79 9.49 -37.59
C GLY A 336 -16.26 9.84 -37.39
N VAL A 337 -16.78 9.67 -36.18
CA VAL A 337 -18.19 9.98 -35.86
C VAL A 337 -18.31 11.45 -35.45
N ASN A 338 -19.19 12.19 -36.13
CA ASN A 338 -19.49 13.58 -35.85
C ASN A 338 -20.87 13.69 -35.17
N GLY A 339 -20.87 14.13 -33.91
CA GLY A 339 -22.11 14.27 -33.13
C GLY A 339 -22.75 12.94 -32.72
N GLU A 340 -24.06 12.99 -32.45
CA GLU A 340 -24.84 11.82 -32.04
C GLU A 340 -25.56 11.18 -33.24
N ILE A 341 -25.33 9.90 -33.48
CA ILE A 341 -26.08 9.06 -34.43
C ILE A 341 -27.05 8.20 -33.63
N LYS A 342 -28.35 8.31 -33.95
CA LYS A 342 -29.44 7.55 -33.31
C LYS A 342 -29.86 6.37 -34.16
N ASP A 343 -30.64 5.47 -33.55
CA ASP A 343 -31.23 4.29 -34.17
C ASP A 343 -30.20 3.39 -34.88
N VAL A 344 -28.99 3.34 -34.30
CA VAL A 344 -27.88 2.58 -34.86
C VAL A 344 -28.18 1.09 -34.76
N ASN A 345 -28.23 0.41 -35.92
CA ASN A 345 -28.21 -1.05 -35.99
C ASN A 345 -26.78 -1.58 -35.77
N THR A 346 -26.61 -2.90 -35.66
CA THR A 346 -25.28 -3.49 -35.47
C THR A 346 -24.28 -3.07 -36.56
N VAL A 347 -23.19 -2.42 -36.14
CA VAL A 347 -22.08 -2.00 -36.99
C VAL A 347 -20.97 -3.05 -36.91
N THR A 348 -20.45 -3.54 -38.03
CA THR A 348 -19.34 -4.52 -38.05
C THR A 348 -18.09 -3.90 -38.67
N LEU A 349 -17.03 -3.71 -37.89
CA LEU A 349 -15.77 -3.15 -38.37
C LEU A 349 -14.96 -4.17 -39.16
N GLN A 350 -14.42 -3.79 -40.33
CA GLN A 350 -13.44 -4.57 -41.09
C GLN A 350 -12.06 -4.58 -40.41
N ASN A 351 -11.16 -5.44 -40.89
CA ASN A 351 -9.83 -5.58 -40.29
C ASN A 351 -9.08 -4.24 -40.28
N ASN A 352 -8.28 -4.01 -39.24
CA ASN A 352 -7.41 -2.82 -39.07
C ASN A 352 -8.15 -1.47 -39.00
N GLN A 353 -9.48 -1.45 -38.84
CA GLN A 353 -10.24 -0.20 -38.72
C GLN A 353 -10.16 0.42 -37.32
N THR A 354 -10.16 1.75 -37.27
CA THR A 354 -10.30 2.59 -36.08
C THR A 354 -11.64 3.32 -36.09
N LEU A 355 -12.50 3.10 -35.10
CA LEU A 355 -13.70 3.91 -34.85
C LEU A 355 -13.40 4.97 -33.79
N THR A 356 -13.65 6.25 -34.10
CA THR A 356 -13.41 7.34 -33.14
C THR A 356 -14.44 8.46 -33.19
N GLY A 357 -14.80 8.99 -32.01
CA GLY A 357 -15.58 10.22 -31.87
C GLY A 357 -14.74 11.49 -31.70
N GLY A 358 -13.41 11.38 -31.80
CA GLY A 358 -12.47 12.47 -31.48
C GLY A 358 -11.24 12.52 -32.39
N ASN A 359 -10.10 12.90 -31.80
CA ASN A 359 -8.86 13.05 -32.55
C ASN A 359 -8.23 11.68 -32.86
N TYR A 360 -7.78 11.49 -34.10
CA TYR A 360 -6.85 10.44 -34.45
C TYR A 360 -5.42 10.94 -34.23
N SER A 361 -4.65 10.21 -33.43
CA SER A 361 -3.26 10.56 -33.10
C SER A 361 -2.31 9.53 -33.71
N PHE A 362 -1.26 9.99 -34.38
CA PHE A 362 -0.24 9.10 -34.96
C PHE A 362 1.16 9.64 -34.74
N THR A 363 2.15 8.74 -34.74
CA THR A 363 3.56 9.11 -34.59
C THR A 363 4.30 8.84 -35.89
N ASN A 364 5.03 9.84 -36.39
CA ASN A 364 5.92 9.68 -37.54
C ASN A 364 7.31 10.24 -37.23
N ALA A 365 8.33 9.37 -37.33
CA ALA A 365 9.74 9.69 -37.06
C ALA A 365 9.97 10.37 -35.69
N GLY A 366 9.36 9.82 -34.63
CA GLY A 366 9.50 10.29 -33.25
C GLY A 366 8.76 11.59 -32.92
N GLN A 367 7.81 12.01 -33.76
CA GLN A 367 6.97 13.18 -33.53
C GLN A 367 5.49 12.78 -33.60
N THR A 368 4.69 13.30 -32.67
CA THR A 368 3.25 13.05 -32.60
C THR A 368 2.47 14.12 -33.39
N TYR A 369 1.43 13.67 -34.06
CA TYR A 369 0.48 14.48 -34.83
C TYR A 369 -0.93 14.11 -34.39
N ASN A 370 -1.82 15.09 -34.35
CA ASN A 370 -3.21 14.91 -34.01
C ASN A 370 -4.05 15.51 -35.13
N VAL A 371 -5.06 14.79 -35.59
CA VAL A 371 -6.03 15.26 -36.57
C VAL A 371 -7.43 14.96 -36.05
N ALA A 372 -8.35 15.92 -36.18
CA ALA A 372 -9.73 15.73 -35.76
C ALA A 372 -10.45 14.80 -36.75
N ALA A 373 -10.45 13.49 -36.46
CA ALA A 373 -11.12 12.50 -37.28
C ALA A 373 -12.63 12.50 -37.03
N GLY A 374 -13.06 12.64 -35.78
CA GLY A 374 -14.46 12.84 -35.36
C GLY A 374 -14.60 14.03 -34.40
N HIS A 375 -15.85 14.42 -34.12
CA HIS A 375 -16.19 15.53 -33.22
C HIS A 375 -17.34 15.15 -32.28
N GLY A 376 -17.01 14.77 -31.05
CA GLY A 376 -17.99 14.48 -30.00
C GLY A 376 -18.87 13.27 -30.32
N GLY A 377 -18.31 12.27 -31.00
CA GLY A 377 -19.05 11.12 -31.50
C GLY A 377 -19.81 10.35 -30.42
N SER A 378 -21.08 10.08 -30.67
CA SER A 378 -21.95 9.27 -29.83
C SER A 378 -22.82 8.37 -30.70
N LEU A 379 -22.95 7.09 -30.35
CA LEU A 379 -23.83 6.13 -31.01
C LEU A 379 -24.93 5.72 -30.04
N PHE A 380 -26.18 5.82 -30.48
CA PHE A 380 -27.36 5.45 -29.72
C PHE A 380 -28.17 4.37 -30.45
N ALA A 381 -28.44 3.26 -29.77
CA ALA A 381 -29.29 2.17 -30.28
C ALA A 381 -30.58 2.04 -29.45
N GLU A 382 -31.75 2.06 -30.12
CA GLU A 382 -33.05 1.81 -29.50
C GLU A 382 -33.35 0.31 -29.30
N SER A 383 -32.73 -0.56 -30.10
CA SER A 383 -32.96 -2.01 -30.10
C SER A 383 -32.04 -2.77 -29.12
N LYS A 384 -32.42 -4.01 -28.75
CA LYS A 384 -31.62 -4.92 -27.90
C LYS A 384 -30.48 -5.64 -28.66
N ASN A 385 -29.97 -5.06 -29.75
CA ASN A 385 -28.95 -5.68 -30.59
C ASN A 385 -27.53 -5.27 -30.16
N ASP A 386 -26.52 -6.05 -30.58
CA ASP A 386 -25.12 -5.66 -30.49
C ASP A 386 -24.88 -4.32 -31.20
N LEU A 387 -24.24 -3.35 -30.56
CA LEU A 387 -23.99 -2.06 -31.20
C LEU A 387 -22.80 -2.11 -32.17
N ILE A 388 -21.68 -2.69 -31.74
CA ILE A 388 -20.45 -2.82 -32.51
C ILE A 388 -20.03 -4.29 -32.49
N ARG A 389 -19.64 -4.82 -33.65
CA ARG A 389 -18.90 -6.07 -33.81
C ARG A 389 -17.57 -5.75 -34.47
N VAL A 390 -16.54 -6.50 -34.11
CA VAL A 390 -15.18 -6.30 -34.62
C VAL A 390 -14.72 -7.54 -35.39
N THR A 391 -13.80 -7.32 -36.32
CA THR A 391 -13.02 -8.37 -36.96
C THR A 391 -11.61 -8.35 -36.34
N LYS A 392 -10.53 -8.32 -37.13
CA LYS A 392 -9.16 -8.34 -36.59
C LYS A 392 -8.57 -6.95 -36.44
N ASN A 393 -7.79 -6.75 -35.38
CA ASN A 393 -6.89 -5.61 -35.20
C ASN A 393 -7.61 -4.24 -35.15
N ASN A 394 -8.78 -4.19 -34.50
CA ASN A 394 -9.58 -2.96 -34.44
C ASN A 394 -9.23 -2.07 -33.24
N THR A 395 -9.48 -0.77 -33.38
CA THR A 395 -9.40 0.21 -32.30
C THR A 395 -10.70 0.98 -32.17
N ILE A 396 -11.23 1.10 -30.96
CA ILE A 396 -12.41 1.92 -30.64
C ILE A 396 -11.99 2.95 -29.60
N ARG A 397 -12.15 4.24 -29.91
CA ARG A 397 -11.64 5.30 -29.02
C ARG A 397 -12.43 6.59 -28.98
N ASP A 398 -12.39 7.28 -27.85
CA ASP A 398 -12.89 8.65 -27.71
C ASP A 398 -14.35 8.81 -28.18
N ILE A 399 -15.20 7.82 -27.87
CA ILE A 399 -16.59 7.72 -28.34
C ILE A 399 -17.54 7.31 -27.22
N LYS A 400 -18.79 7.78 -27.28
CA LYS A 400 -19.88 7.37 -26.38
C LYS A 400 -20.79 6.35 -27.07
N LEU A 401 -21.13 5.28 -26.35
CA LEU A 401 -21.99 4.19 -26.79
C LEU A 401 -23.16 4.08 -25.81
N THR A 402 -24.40 4.24 -26.27
CA THR A 402 -25.60 4.17 -25.43
C THR A 402 -26.67 3.29 -26.06
N GLY A 403 -27.34 2.44 -25.28
CA GLY A 403 -28.45 1.64 -25.78
C GLY A 403 -29.29 1.00 -24.68
N SER A 404 -30.43 0.43 -25.06
CA SER A 404 -31.39 -0.22 -24.15
C SER A 404 -31.13 -1.73 -23.95
N GLY A 405 -30.24 -2.33 -24.75
CA GLY A 405 -29.74 -3.71 -24.65
C GLY A 405 -28.36 -3.93 -25.29
N LEU A 406 -27.50 -2.92 -25.26
CA LEU A 406 -26.15 -2.83 -25.81
C LEU A 406 -25.17 -3.88 -25.24
N GLN A 407 -25.09 -5.04 -25.87
CA GLN A 407 -23.91 -5.90 -25.82
C GLN A 407 -22.86 -5.31 -26.79
N VAL A 408 -21.65 -4.95 -26.35
CA VAL A 408 -20.55 -4.65 -27.31
C VAL A 408 -20.03 -5.96 -27.93
N ILE A 409 -20.47 -7.14 -27.47
CA ILE A 409 -20.42 -8.43 -28.17
C ILE A 409 -21.39 -9.41 -27.47
N GLU A 410 -22.34 -10.07 -28.14
CA GLU A 410 -22.65 -11.49 -27.94
C GLU A 410 -23.37 -12.07 -29.17
N ASN A 411 -22.75 -13.08 -29.78
CA ASN A 411 -23.34 -13.86 -30.84
C ASN A 411 -24.36 -14.86 -30.27
N THR A 412 -25.45 -14.39 -29.66
CA THR A 412 -26.58 -15.24 -29.25
C THR A 412 -27.63 -15.29 -30.35
N GLY A 413 -27.39 -16.19 -31.31
CA GLY A 413 -28.30 -16.43 -32.43
C GLY A 413 -28.08 -17.78 -33.11
N GLY A 414 -28.15 -18.90 -32.38
CA GLY A 414 -28.21 -20.24 -32.96
C GLY A 414 -26.85 -20.93 -33.20
N PRO A 415 -26.86 -22.21 -33.61
CA PRO A 415 -25.95 -23.25 -33.13
C PRO A 415 -24.47 -23.03 -33.45
N VAL A 416 -23.67 -23.42 -32.46
CA VAL A 416 -22.25 -23.79 -32.53
C VAL A 416 -21.90 -24.43 -33.87
N ILE A 417 -20.82 -23.92 -34.49
CA ILE A 417 -19.92 -24.54 -35.49
C ILE A 417 -19.72 -23.61 -36.71
N THR A 418 -18.47 -23.15 -36.86
CA THR A 418 -17.83 -22.37 -37.96
C THR A 418 -18.01 -20.84 -38.00
N ARG A 419 -16.93 -20.10 -37.67
CA ARG A 419 -16.30 -18.95 -38.40
C ARG A 419 -15.37 -18.15 -37.45
N ASN A 420 -14.15 -17.85 -37.93
CA ASN A 420 -12.96 -17.31 -37.24
C ASN A 420 -13.23 -16.35 -36.05
N LYS A 421 -12.75 -16.73 -34.85
CA LYS A 421 -13.04 -16.06 -33.55
C LYS A 421 -11.92 -15.18 -32.99
N ASP A 422 -10.74 -15.22 -33.61
CA ASP A 422 -9.60 -14.36 -33.27
C ASP A 422 -9.89 -12.89 -33.63
N VAL A 423 -9.90 -11.98 -32.64
CA VAL A 423 -9.99 -10.53 -32.88
C VAL A 423 -8.62 -9.87 -33.12
N GLY A 424 -7.53 -10.63 -33.14
CA GLY A 424 -6.18 -10.13 -33.21
C GLY A 424 -5.91 -9.17 -32.05
N THR A 425 -5.53 -7.93 -32.35
CA THR A 425 -5.42 -6.87 -31.32
C THR A 425 -6.68 -6.00 -31.24
N LEU A 426 -7.36 -5.97 -30.11
CA LEU A 426 -8.48 -5.05 -29.85
C LEU A 426 -8.07 -3.98 -28.82
N ASN A 427 -8.11 -2.71 -29.23
CA ASN A 427 -7.85 -1.57 -28.33
C ASN A 427 -9.14 -0.79 -28.06
N ILE A 428 -9.48 -0.59 -26.79
CA ILE A 428 -10.62 0.22 -26.34
C ILE A 428 -10.08 1.30 -25.41
N GLU A 429 -10.18 2.57 -25.83
CA GLU A 429 -9.57 3.70 -25.11
C GLU A 429 -10.55 4.88 -24.98
N ASN A 430 -10.73 5.40 -23.76
CA ASN A 430 -11.62 6.55 -23.52
C ASN A 430 -13.05 6.34 -24.05
N VAL A 431 -13.58 5.12 -23.94
CA VAL A 431 -14.94 4.80 -24.40
C VAL A 431 -15.91 4.86 -23.23
N THR A 432 -17.04 5.55 -23.40
CA THR A 432 -18.12 5.58 -22.40
C THR A 432 -19.29 4.73 -22.88
N MET A 433 -19.65 3.69 -22.12
CA MET A 433 -20.72 2.75 -22.43
C MET A 433 -21.83 2.87 -21.38
N LYS A 434 -23.08 3.00 -21.82
CA LYS A 434 -24.27 3.00 -20.93
C LYS A 434 -25.37 2.09 -21.48
N ASN A 435 -25.84 1.15 -20.66
CA ASN A 435 -26.78 0.10 -21.05
C ASN A 435 -27.47 -0.62 -19.87
N GLY A 436 -28.36 -1.60 -20.13
CA GLY A 436 -28.96 -2.55 -19.18
C GLY A 436 -28.63 -4.04 -19.44
N GLY A 437 -27.38 -4.38 -19.81
CA GLY A 437 -26.95 -5.75 -20.15
C GLY A 437 -25.46 -6.03 -19.91
N VAL A 438 -24.76 -6.66 -20.87
CA VAL A 438 -23.29 -6.85 -20.85
C VAL A 438 -22.62 -5.71 -21.59
N ALA A 439 -21.62 -5.00 -21.06
CA ALA A 439 -21.00 -3.90 -21.81
C ALA A 439 -20.05 -4.42 -22.88
N ILE A 440 -19.06 -5.26 -22.55
CA ILE A 440 -18.08 -5.84 -23.50
C ILE A 440 -18.07 -7.34 -23.34
N THR A 441 -18.05 -8.11 -24.43
CA THR A 441 -17.74 -9.55 -24.38
C THR A 441 -16.58 -9.86 -25.30
N VAL A 442 -15.65 -10.72 -24.92
CA VAL A 442 -14.73 -11.33 -25.87
C VAL A 442 -14.80 -12.83 -25.69
N ALA A 443 -15.40 -13.50 -26.68
CA ALA A 443 -15.61 -14.94 -26.66
C ALA A 443 -14.77 -15.58 -27.77
N ASP A 444 -13.67 -16.20 -27.36
CA ASP A 444 -12.71 -16.78 -28.28
C ASP A 444 -12.85 -18.31 -28.31
N GLY A 445 -12.66 -18.94 -29.46
CA GLY A 445 -12.85 -20.39 -29.58
C GLY A 445 -11.94 -21.05 -30.60
N THR A 446 -11.67 -22.34 -30.38
CA THR A 446 -10.81 -23.24 -31.18
C THR A 446 -9.53 -22.61 -31.70
N ASN A 447 -8.46 -22.70 -30.90
CA ASN A 447 -7.06 -22.43 -31.28
C ASN A 447 -6.78 -21.01 -31.85
N ASN A 448 -7.36 -19.99 -31.23
CA ASN A 448 -7.19 -18.59 -31.59
C ASN A 448 -6.68 -17.79 -30.38
N ASP A 449 -5.85 -16.77 -30.64
CA ASP A 449 -5.20 -15.94 -29.63
C ASP A 449 -5.59 -14.46 -29.81
N SER A 450 -6.48 -13.96 -28.96
CA SER A 450 -6.86 -12.55 -28.95
C SER A 450 -6.03 -11.75 -27.95
N LYS A 451 -5.56 -10.57 -28.36
CA LYS A 451 -4.89 -9.58 -27.50
C LYS A 451 -5.78 -8.36 -27.29
N ILE A 452 -6.07 -8.02 -26.04
CA ILE A 452 -6.99 -6.95 -25.69
C ILE A 452 -6.29 -5.89 -24.82
N SER A 453 -6.53 -4.62 -25.10
CA SER A 453 -6.22 -3.51 -24.20
C SER A 453 -7.44 -2.65 -23.97
N ILE A 454 -7.80 -2.41 -22.70
CA ILE A 454 -8.92 -1.55 -22.30
C ILE A 454 -8.39 -0.53 -21.30
N SER A 455 -8.51 0.75 -21.63
CA SER A 455 -8.04 1.81 -20.73
C SER A 455 -8.93 3.04 -20.72
N ASN A 456 -8.97 3.69 -19.56
CA ASN A 456 -9.68 4.95 -19.32
C ASN A 456 -11.14 4.93 -19.79
N SER A 457 -11.76 3.75 -19.80
CA SER A 457 -13.11 3.55 -20.31
C SER A 457 -14.11 3.45 -19.14
N SER A 458 -15.32 3.94 -19.37
CA SER A 458 -16.38 3.96 -18.36
C SER A 458 -17.55 3.10 -18.81
N VAL A 459 -18.07 2.28 -17.91
CA VAL A 459 -19.18 1.35 -18.14
C VAL A 459 -20.23 1.58 -17.06
N ASP A 460 -21.49 1.84 -17.45
CA ASP A 460 -22.64 1.98 -16.54
C ASP A 460 -23.79 1.06 -17.00
N MET A 461 -23.95 -0.06 -16.27
CA MET A 461 -24.92 -1.14 -16.52
C MET A 461 -26.03 -1.19 -15.44
N THR A 462 -26.42 -0.05 -14.86
CA THR A 462 -27.34 0.01 -13.70
C THR A 462 -28.84 -0.05 -14.04
N ALA A 463 -29.22 -0.10 -15.33
CA ALA A 463 -30.62 -0.01 -15.74
C ALA A 463 -31.40 -1.36 -15.66
N THR A 464 -32.42 -1.38 -14.80
CA THR A 464 -33.63 -2.26 -14.76
C THR A 464 -33.47 -3.79 -14.87
N GLY A 465 -33.43 -4.47 -13.71
CA GLY A 465 -34.03 -5.80 -13.50
C GLY A 465 -33.29 -7.05 -14.01
N THR A 466 -32.17 -6.91 -14.72
CA THR A 466 -31.36 -8.00 -15.28
C THR A 466 -29.95 -8.04 -14.68
N ASN A 467 -29.22 -9.15 -14.83
CA ASN A 467 -27.84 -9.33 -14.38
C ASN A 467 -26.90 -8.43 -15.22
N GLY A 468 -26.56 -7.22 -14.75
CA GLY A 468 -25.65 -6.33 -15.45
C GLY A 468 -24.20 -6.82 -15.39
N ILE A 469 -23.52 -6.93 -16.53
CA ILE A 469 -22.11 -7.35 -16.59
C ILE A 469 -21.28 -6.27 -17.26
N GLY A 470 -20.19 -5.84 -16.64
CA GLY A 470 -19.33 -4.84 -17.25
C GLY A 470 -18.57 -5.44 -18.42
N ILE A 471 -17.76 -6.46 -18.14
CA ILE A 471 -16.90 -7.10 -19.12
C ILE A 471 -16.99 -8.62 -18.95
N ARG A 472 -17.21 -9.34 -20.04
CA ARG A 472 -17.20 -10.79 -20.13
C ARG A 472 -16.06 -11.27 -21.02
N LEU A 473 -15.28 -12.23 -20.56
CA LEU A 473 -14.19 -12.85 -21.30
C LEU A 473 -14.39 -14.36 -21.24
N ASP A 474 -14.58 -15.01 -22.39
CA ASP A 474 -14.83 -16.44 -22.46
C ASP A 474 -13.80 -17.12 -23.37
N ALA A 475 -12.87 -17.84 -22.78
CA ALA A 475 -11.94 -18.72 -23.49
C ALA A 475 -12.49 -20.16 -23.49
N THR A 476 -12.74 -20.71 -24.67
CA THR A 476 -13.31 -22.07 -24.83
C THR A 476 -12.59 -22.88 -25.90
N ASN A 477 -12.56 -24.20 -25.73
CA ASN A 477 -12.03 -25.13 -26.75
C ASN A 477 -10.58 -24.83 -27.16
N GLY A 478 -9.69 -24.49 -26.23
CA GLY A 478 -8.27 -24.30 -26.51
C GLY A 478 -7.86 -22.89 -26.98
N SER A 479 -8.72 -21.89 -26.82
CA SER A 479 -8.40 -20.49 -27.17
C SER A 479 -7.65 -19.76 -26.05
N LYS A 480 -6.89 -18.72 -26.42
CA LYS A 480 -6.18 -17.85 -25.49
C LYS A 480 -6.65 -16.41 -25.61
N ILE A 481 -6.97 -15.79 -24.47
CA ILE A 481 -7.24 -14.35 -24.39
C ILE A 481 -6.15 -13.70 -23.54
N ILE A 482 -5.39 -12.77 -24.11
CA ILE A 482 -4.34 -12.01 -23.42
C ILE A 482 -4.80 -10.57 -23.27
N ILE A 483 -4.95 -10.12 -22.03
CA ILE A 483 -5.27 -8.75 -21.67
C ILE A 483 -3.97 -8.07 -21.27
N SER A 484 -3.33 -7.42 -22.24
CA SER A 484 -2.03 -6.76 -22.00
C SER A 484 -2.13 -5.51 -21.14
N LYS A 485 -3.32 -4.90 -21.09
CA LYS A 485 -3.56 -3.71 -20.27
C LYS A 485 -5.04 -3.58 -19.94
N PHE A 486 -5.36 -3.54 -18.66
CA PHE A 486 -6.67 -3.22 -18.13
C PHE A 486 -6.52 -2.15 -17.05
N SER A 487 -6.53 -0.87 -17.44
CA SER A 487 -6.15 0.20 -16.50
C SER A 487 -6.99 1.47 -16.55
N GLY A 488 -7.26 2.06 -15.38
CA GLY A 488 -7.95 3.34 -15.27
C GLY A 488 -9.43 3.28 -15.67
N ASN A 489 -10.02 2.09 -15.73
CA ASN A 489 -11.41 1.91 -16.14
C ASN A 489 -12.35 2.09 -14.94
N THR A 490 -13.56 2.58 -15.22
CA THR A 490 -14.65 2.70 -14.23
C THR A 490 -15.80 1.81 -14.65
N LEU A 491 -16.13 0.78 -13.87
CA LEU A 491 -17.22 -0.15 -14.13
C LEU A 491 -18.27 -0.01 -13.04
N THR A 492 -19.51 0.29 -13.41
CA THR A 492 -20.66 0.31 -12.50
C THR A 492 -21.72 -0.65 -13.03
N THR A 493 -22.08 -1.67 -12.25
CA THR A 493 -23.11 -2.66 -12.63
C THR A 493 -24.15 -2.82 -11.54
N GLY A 494 -25.36 -3.24 -11.94
CA GLY A 494 -26.49 -3.43 -11.03
C GLY A 494 -27.37 -4.61 -11.41
N GLY A 495 -28.15 -5.09 -10.46
CA GLY A 495 -29.02 -6.26 -10.60
C GLY A 495 -28.49 -7.49 -9.84
N SER A 496 -29.35 -8.49 -9.64
CA SER A 496 -28.93 -9.77 -9.06
C SER A 496 -27.87 -10.42 -9.95
N SER A 497 -26.85 -11.05 -9.35
CA SER A 497 -25.73 -11.67 -10.07
C SER A 497 -25.04 -10.71 -11.05
N SER A 498 -24.97 -9.42 -10.72
CA SER A 498 -24.23 -8.43 -11.50
C SER A 498 -22.73 -8.60 -11.31
N GLU A 499 -21.96 -8.45 -12.38
CA GLU A 499 -20.51 -8.70 -12.37
C GLU A 499 -19.78 -7.50 -12.97
N GLY A 500 -18.71 -7.02 -12.34
CA GLY A 500 -17.87 -5.98 -12.95
C GLY A 500 -17.09 -6.57 -14.11
N ILE A 501 -16.32 -7.62 -13.82
CA ILE A 501 -15.57 -8.41 -14.79
C ILE A 501 -15.88 -9.89 -14.56
N GLN A 502 -16.22 -10.60 -15.62
CA GLN A 502 -16.39 -12.05 -15.65
C GLN A 502 -15.37 -12.64 -16.62
N SER A 503 -14.54 -13.57 -16.13
CA SER A 503 -13.54 -14.28 -16.92
C SER A 503 -13.75 -15.77 -16.78
N THR A 504 -14.18 -16.44 -17.85
CA THR A 504 -14.40 -17.89 -17.90
C THR A 504 -13.38 -18.57 -18.80
N ALA A 505 -12.55 -19.44 -18.24
CA ALA A 505 -11.69 -20.34 -19.01
C ALA A 505 -12.23 -21.77 -18.92
N ASN A 506 -12.76 -22.31 -20.01
CA ASN A 506 -13.42 -23.61 -20.00
C ASN A 506 -12.86 -24.57 -21.07
N GLY A 507 -12.31 -25.70 -20.64
CA GLY A 507 -11.78 -26.74 -21.52
C GLY A 507 -10.25 -26.76 -21.61
N VAL A 508 -9.72 -27.89 -22.06
CA VAL A 508 -8.27 -28.11 -22.23
C VAL A 508 -7.68 -27.06 -23.17
N GLY A 509 -6.62 -26.38 -22.70
CA GLY A 509 -5.91 -25.36 -23.47
C GLY A 509 -6.57 -23.97 -23.46
N SER A 510 -7.75 -23.82 -22.85
CA SER A 510 -8.41 -22.52 -22.72
C SER A 510 -7.69 -21.67 -21.66
N VAL A 511 -7.21 -20.49 -22.04
CA VAL A 511 -6.39 -19.63 -21.18
C VAL A 511 -6.87 -18.18 -21.21
N ILE A 512 -7.02 -17.54 -20.05
CA ILE A 512 -7.16 -16.08 -19.93
C ILE A 512 -5.97 -15.54 -19.14
N GLU A 513 -5.26 -14.56 -19.67
CA GLU A 513 -4.07 -13.97 -19.05
C GLU A 513 -4.21 -12.46 -18.93
N PHE A 514 -4.20 -11.93 -17.71
CA PHE A 514 -4.08 -10.51 -17.43
C PHE A 514 -2.63 -10.16 -17.10
N GLU A 515 -1.96 -9.40 -17.97
CA GLU A 515 -0.61 -8.91 -17.71
C GLU A 515 -0.63 -7.77 -16.67
N ASP A 516 -1.62 -6.87 -16.79
CA ASP A 516 -1.78 -5.71 -15.91
C ASP A 516 -3.25 -5.32 -15.74
N MET A 517 -3.78 -5.51 -14.52
CA MET A 517 -5.09 -5.04 -14.08
C MET A 517 -4.91 -4.00 -12.98
N SER A 518 -4.81 -2.71 -13.34
CA SER A 518 -4.41 -1.66 -12.40
C SER A 518 -5.22 -0.37 -12.41
N GLY A 519 -5.43 0.20 -11.21
CA GLY A 519 -6.07 1.51 -11.08
C GLY A 519 -7.52 1.57 -11.57
N ASN A 520 -8.24 0.44 -11.56
CA ASN A 520 -9.64 0.39 -11.98
C ASN A 520 -10.56 0.67 -10.78
N THR A 521 -11.70 1.30 -11.05
CA THR A 521 -12.80 1.47 -10.09
C THR A 521 -13.96 0.59 -10.50
N ILE A 522 -14.35 -0.37 -9.67
CA ILE A 522 -15.42 -1.33 -9.95
C ILE A 522 -16.48 -1.21 -8.86
N THR A 523 -17.73 -0.96 -9.24
CA THR A 523 -18.88 -0.89 -8.32
C THR A 523 -19.97 -1.83 -8.80
N THR A 524 -20.38 -2.80 -7.99
CA THR A 524 -21.46 -3.74 -8.34
C THR A 524 -22.53 -3.79 -7.25
N THR A 525 -23.80 -3.94 -7.64
CA THR A 525 -24.93 -3.85 -6.70
C THR A 525 -26.02 -4.87 -7.01
N GLY A 526 -26.52 -5.56 -5.98
CA GLY A 526 -27.56 -6.60 -6.07
C GLY A 526 -27.17 -7.87 -5.31
N ALA A 527 -28.11 -8.79 -5.15
CA ALA A 527 -27.82 -10.10 -4.54
C ALA A 527 -26.84 -10.88 -5.41
N ASN A 528 -25.83 -11.52 -4.83
CA ASN A 528 -24.74 -12.22 -5.54
C ASN A 528 -23.94 -11.30 -6.49
N ALA A 529 -23.86 -10.00 -6.22
CA ALA A 529 -23.07 -9.08 -7.04
C ALA A 529 -21.57 -9.32 -6.84
N ILE A 530 -20.80 -9.43 -7.92
CA ILE A 530 -19.36 -9.77 -7.88
C ILE A 530 -18.55 -8.66 -8.56
N GLY A 531 -17.48 -8.19 -7.94
CA GLY A 531 -16.60 -7.19 -8.55
C GLY A 531 -15.81 -7.80 -9.71
N ILE A 532 -15.04 -8.85 -9.41
CA ILE A 532 -14.25 -9.61 -10.37
C ILE A 532 -14.50 -11.09 -10.16
N LEU A 533 -15.05 -11.78 -11.16
CA LEU A 533 -15.22 -13.22 -11.22
C LEU A 533 -14.17 -13.83 -12.15
N MET A 534 -13.36 -14.75 -11.62
CA MET A 534 -12.46 -15.62 -12.36
C MET A 534 -12.90 -17.06 -12.19
N ASP A 535 -13.27 -17.72 -13.28
CA ASP A 535 -13.87 -19.04 -13.26
C ASP A 535 -13.17 -19.97 -14.26
N ALA A 536 -12.33 -20.87 -13.75
CA ALA A 536 -11.59 -21.84 -14.54
C ALA A 536 -12.18 -23.24 -14.37
N ARG A 537 -12.62 -23.86 -15.46
CA ARG A 537 -13.33 -25.15 -15.46
C ARG A 537 -12.78 -26.12 -16.51
N ASN A 538 -12.90 -27.41 -16.24
CA ASN A 538 -12.57 -28.49 -17.20
C ASN A 538 -11.16 -28.34 -17.82
N ALA A 539 -10.13 -28.19 -16.99
CA ALA A 539 -8.73 -27.92 -17.38
C ALA A 539 -8.45 -26.53 -18.00
N GLY A 540 -9.34 -25.56 -17.77
CA GLY A 540 -9.11 -24.16 -18.10
C GLY A 540 -8.09 -23.50 -17.16
N LYS A 541 -7.48 -22.40 -17.60
CA LYS A 541 -6.48 -21.67 -16.81
C LYS A 541 -6.73 -20.17 -16.85
N ILE A 542 -6.60 -19.51 -15.71
CA ILE A 542 -6.56 -18.05 -15.64
C ILE A 542 -5.28 -17.62 -14.93
N LYS A 543 -4.58 -16.64 -15.49
CA LYS A 543 -3.37 -16.07 -14.91
C LYS A 543 -3.52 -14.56 -14.78
N VAL A 544 -3.14 -14.02 -13.63
CA VAL A 544 -3.11 -12.57 -13.38
C VAL A 544 -1.74 -12.20 -12.82
N SER A 545 -0.95 -11.52 -13.63
CA SER A 545 0.40 -11.11 -13.23
C SER A 545 0.37 -9.93 -12.26
N LYS A 546 -0.56 -8.98 -12.44
CA LYS A 546 -0.77 -7.83 -11.55
C LYS A 546 -2.24 -7.50 -11.42
N LEU A 547 -2.74 -7.57 -10.19
CA LEU A 547 -4.00 -7.00 -9.74
C LEU A 547 -3.65 -5.91 -8.72
N TYR A 548 -3.47 -4.67 -9.20
CA TYR A 548 -2.77 -3.64 -8.45
C TYR A 548 -3.53 -2.31 -8.33
N GLY A 549 -3.74 -1.80 -7.12
CA GLY A 549 -4.27 -0.45 -6.94
C GLY A 549 -5.72 -0.27 -7.40
N ASN A 550 -6.53 -1.33 -7.42
CA ASN A 550 -7.93 -1.25 -7.81
C ASN A 550 -8.82 -0.89 -6.62
N HIS A 551 -9.91 -0.17 -6.89
CA HIS A 551 -10.96 0.14 -5.92
C HIS A 551 -12.23 -0.65 -6.29
N ILE A 552 -12.57 -1.66 -5.50
CA ILE A 552 -13.69 -2.56 -5.75
C ILE A 552 -14.72 -2.37 -4.64
N THR A 553 -15.95 -2.01 -5.00
CA THR A 553 -17.08 -1.89 -4.06
C THR A 553 -18.21 -2.79 -4.52
N THR A 554 -18.67 -3.72 -3.68
CA THR A 554 -19.82 -4.57 -3.98
C THR A 554 -20.86 -4.51 -2.87
N LYS A 555 -22.14 -4.56 -3.25
CA LYS A 555 -23.24 -4.43 -2.28
C LYS A 555 -24.41 -5.37 -2.57
N GLY A 556 -24.83 -6.13 -1.57
CA GLY A 556 -25.98 -7.03 -1.59
C GLY A 556 -25.73 -8.32 -0.81
N SER A 557 -26.76 -9.13 -0.61
CA SER A 557 -26.57 -10.45 0.03
C SER A 557 -25.67 -11.33 -0.83
N SER A 558 -24.69 -12.00 -0.22
CA SER A 558 -23.66 -12.79 -0.90
C SER A 558 -22.88 -12.00 -1.96
N ALA A 559 -22.72 -10.69 -1.78
CA ALA A 559 -21.89 -9.88 -2.67
C ALA A 559 -20.40 -10.16 -2.44
N GLU A 560 -19.61 -10.20 -3.50
CA GLU A 560 -18.21 -10.63 -3.45
C GLU A 560 -17.29 -9.62 -4.15
N GLY A 561 -16.19 -9.22 -3.53
CA GLY A 561 -15.25 -8.29 -4.15
C GLY A 561 -14.52 -8.97 -5.31
N ILE A 562 -13.81 -10.03 -5.00
CA ILE A 562 -13.13 -10.91 -5.96
C ILE A 562 -13.54 -12.35 -5.69
N GLN A 563 -13.99 -13.07 -6.71
CA GLN A 563 -14.34 -14.48 -6.65
C GLN A 563 -13.48 -15.28 -7.62
N ASN A 564 -12.74 -16.25 -7.09
CA ASN A 564 -11.92 -17.19 -7.85
C ASN A 564 -12.52 -18.58 -7.69
N ILE A 565 -12.90 -19.22 -8.80
CA ILE A 565 -13.49 -20.55 -8.83
C ILE A 565 -12.64 -21.44 -9.73
N VAL A 566 -12.19 -22.57 -9.21
CA VAL A 566 -11.54 -23.63 -9.99
C VAL A 566 -12.23 -24.96 -9.81
N ASN A 567 -12.47 -25.67 -10.91
CA ASN A 567 -12.94 -27.05 -10.86
C ASN A 567 -12.35 -27.95 -11.95
N ALA A 568 -12.41 -29.26 -11.73
CA ALA A 568 -12.09 -30.29 -12.72
C ALA A 568 -10.72 -30.11 -13.41
N ASN A 569 -9.63 -30.16 -12.63
CA ASN A 569 -8.23 -30.03 -13.08
C ASN A 569 -7.85 -28.64 -13.63
N SER A 570 -8.52 -27.58 -13.17
CA SER A 570 -8.29 -26.20 -13.62
C SER A 570 -7.41 -25.41 -12.65
N SER A 571 -6.83 -24.31 -13.10
CA SER A 571 -5.93 -23.49 -12.26
C SER A 571 -6.16 -21.99 -12.39
N ILE A 572 -6.05 -21.27 -11.27
CA ILE A 572 -5.92 -19.82 -11.22
C ILE A 572 -4.57 -19.46 -10.58
N GLU A 573 -3.75 -18.66 -11.26
CA GLU A 573 -2.46 -18.16 -10.76
C GLU A 573 -2.50 -16.64 -10.61
N LEU A 574 -2.22 -16.13 -9.41
CA LEU A 574 -2.26 -14.71 -9.04
C LEU A 574 -0.89 -14.28 -8.49
N THR A 575 -0.07 -13.63 -9.31
CA THR A 575 1.32 -13.30 -8.92
C THR A 575 1.38 -12.11 -7.96
N TRP A 576 0.64 -11.04 -8.22
CA TRP A 576 0.60 -9.85 -7.36
C TRP A 576 -0.83 -9.36 -7.18
N VAL A 577 -1.41 -9.61 -6.00
CA VAL A 577 -2.63 -8.96 -5.54
C VAL A 577 -2.21 -7.92 -4.51
N ALA A 578 -2.05 -6.66 -4.93
CA ALA A 578 -1.44 -5.65 -4.07
C ALA A 578 -2.08 -4.26 -4.13
N ASN A 579 -2.09 -3.58 -2.98
CA ASN A 579 -2.60 -2.21 -2.83
C ASN A 579 -4.04 -2.02 -3.33
N ASN A 580 -4.87 -3.07 -3.33
CA ASN A 580 -6.28 -2.95 -3.70
C ASN A 580 -7.09 -2.53 -2.47
N THR A 581 -8.10 -1.70 -2.70
CA THR A 581 -9.13 -1.39 -1.71
C THR A 581 -10.42 -2.10 -2.10
N ILE A 582 -10.83 -3.08 -1.29
CA ILE A 582 -12.02 -3.91 -1.53
C ILE A 582 -13.02 -3.64 -0.42
N LYS A 583 -14.23 -3.23 -0.78
CA LYS A 583 -15.33 -2.97 0.15
C LYS A 583 -16.54 -3.79 -0.24
N THR A 584 -17.05 -4.63 0.67
CA THR A 584 -18.25 -5.45 0.41
C THR A 584 -19.28 -5.26 1.51
N ASP A 585 -20.55 -5.09 1.17
CA ASP A 585 -21.63 -4.82 2.13
C ASP A 585 -22.83 -5.75 1.87
N GLY A 586 -23.19 -6.55 2.87
CA GLY A 586 -24.39 -7.39 2.87
C GLY A 586 -24.24 -8.70 3.65
N LYS A 587 -25.38 -9.37 3.88
CA LYS A 587 -25.40 -10.69 4.52
C LYS A 587 -24.58 -11.69 3.71
N ASN A 588 -23.68 -12.44 4.35
CA ASN A 588 -22.77 -13.41 3.73
C ASN A 588 -21.85 -12.80 2.64
N ALA A 589 -21.63 -11.49 2.63
CA ALA A 589 -20.74 -10.86 1.66
C ALA A 589 -19.27 -11.25 1.92
N ALA A 590 -18.45 -11.37 0.88
CA ALA A 590 -17.04 -11.72 1.00
C ALA A 590 -16.11 -10.74 0.27
N GLY A 591 -15.03 -10.30 0.90
CA GLY A 591 -14.05 -9.43 0.24
C GLY A 591 -13.34 -10.15 -0.89
N ILE A 592 -12.68 -11.26 -0.56
CA ILE A 592 -12.08 -12.19 -1.53
C ILE A 592 -12.59 -13.60 -1.23
N GLN A 593 -13.11 -14.30 -2.22
CA GLN A 593 -13.56 -15.68 -2.10
C GLN A 593 -12.78 -16.57 -3.08
N ASN A 594 -12.20 -17.64 -2.56
CA ASN A 594 -11.46 -18.64 -3.32
C ASN A 594 -12.12 -20.00 -3.14
N ILE A 595 -12.60 -20.60 -4.21
CA ILE A 595 -13.25 -21.91 -4.21
C ILE A 595 -12.48 -22.84 -5.14
N ALA A 596 -11.83 -23.84 -4.57
CA ALA A 596 -11.17 -24.91 -5.31
C ALA A 596 -11.88 -26.24 -5.07
N ASN A 597 -12.40 -26.87 -6.14
CA ASN A 597 -13.19 -28.09 -6.03
C ASN A 597 -12.83 -29.13 -7.08
N GLY A 598 -12.38 -30.31 -6.63
CA GLY A 598 -12.08 -31.46 -7.46
C GLY A 598 -10.59 -31.64 -7.69
N ALA A 599 -10.19 -32.88 -7.99
CA ALA A 599 -8.80 -33.27 -8.08
C ALA A 599 -7.98 -32.36 -9.01
N ASN A 600 -6.78 -32.01 -8.56
CA ASN A 600 -5.82 -31.14 -9.27
C ASN A 600 -6.34 -29.73 -9.58
N SER A 601 -7.42 -29.28 -8.93
CA SER A 601 -7.88 -27.90 -9.05
C SER A 601 -7.08 -27.02 -8.09
N VAL A 602 -6.47 -25.95 -8.59
CA VAL A 602 -5.47 -25.17 -7.85
C VAL A 602 -5.73 -23.66 -7.93
N ILE A 603 -5.69 -22.97 -6.81
CA ILE A 603 -5.59 -21.50 -6.75
C ILE A 603 -4.27 -21.15 -6.06
N ASP A 604 -3.35 -20.53 -6.80
CA ASP A 604 -2.03 -20.18 -6.29
C ASP A 604 -1.84 -18.66 -6.28
N PHE A 605 -1.48 -18.13 -5.11
CA PHE A 605 -1.06 -16.75 -4.91
C PHE A 605 0.42 -16.69 -4.62
N THR A 606 1.17 -15.93 -5.41
CA THR A 606 2.56 -15.62 -5.05
C THR A 606 2.57 -14.53 -3.95
N ASN A 607 1.88 -13.41 -4.17
CA ASN A 607 1.89 -12.28 -3.23
C ASN A 607 0.50 -11.68 -3.04
N ILE A 608 0.08 -11.55 -1.77
CA ILE A 608 -1.06 -10.75 -1.32
C ILE A 608 -0.52 -9.69 -0.36
N VAL A 609 -0.35 -8.45 -0.85
CA VAL A 609 0.44 -7.42 -0.13
C VAL A 609 -0.26 -6.07 -0.07
N GLY A 610 -0.38 -5.50 1.14
CA GLY A 610 -0.83 -4.11 1.31
C GLY A 610 -2.27 -3.84 0.87
N ASN A 611 -3.13 -4.86 0.84
CA ASN A 611 -4.54 -4.67 0.49
C ASN A 611 -5.34 -4.21 1.70
N THR A 612 -6.33 -3.35 1.47
CA THR A 612 -7.35 -2.97 2.47
C THR A 612 -8.67 -3.63 2.09
N ILE A 613 -9.17 -4.54 2.93
CA ILE A 613 -10.41 -5.28 2.71
C ILE A 613 -11.39 -4.91 3.83
N THR A 614 -12.55 -4.39 3.48
CA THR A 614 -13.61 -4.05 4.46
C THR A 614 -14.90 -4.78 4.10
N THR A 615 -15.43 -5.59 5.02
CA THR A 615 -16.67 -6.33 4.80
C THR A 615 -17.68 -6.11 5.92
N ASP A 616 -18.92 -5.78 5.60
CA ASP A 616 -19.96 -5.52 6.60
C ASP A 616 -21.21 -6.37 6.34
N GLY A 617 -21.86 -6.83 7.40
CA GLY A 617 -23.08 -7.62 7.36
C GLY A 617 -23.02 -8.93 8.16
N ILE A 618 -24.19 -9.52 8.42
CA ILE A 618 -24.30 -10.83 9.12
C ILE A 618 -23.57 -11.90 8.30
N GLY A 619 -22.64 -12.62 8.91
CA GLY A 619 -21.85 -13.66 8.24
C GLY A 619 -20.89 -13.13 7.18
N SER A 620 -20.55 -11.83 7.20
CA SER A 620 -19.59 -11.25 6.25
C SER A 620 -18.18 -11.83 6.47
N ILE A 621 -17.40 -11.97 5.41
CA ILE A 621 -16.08 -12.61 5.45
C ILE A 621 -15.05 -11.75 4.72
N GLY A 622 -13.93 -11.40 5.35
CA GLY A 622 -12.87 -10.63 4.70
C GLY A 622 -12.24 -11.40 3.55
N MET A 623 -11.72 -12.59 3.86
CA MET A 623 -11.18 -13.54 2.89
C MET A 623 -11.68 -14.95 3.19
N ARG A 624 -12.22 -15.63 2.19
CA ARG A 624 -12.66 -17.02 2.26
C ARG A 624 -11.83 -17.90 1.34
N MET A 625 -11.39 -19.06 1.84
CA MET A 625 -10.72 -20.09 1.08
C MET A 625 -11.39 -21.44 1.37
N ASP A 626 -11.98 -22.03 0.34
CA ASP A 626 -12.68 -23.31 0.40
C ASP A 626 -11.98 -24.30 -0.56
N ALA A 627 -11.30 -25.32 -0.02
CA ALA A 627 -10.64 -26.36 -0.80
C ALA A 627 -11.30 -27.73 -0.54
N ARG A 628 -11.85 -28.36 -1.59
CA ARG A 628 -12.60 -29.63 -1.48
C ARG A 628 -12.20 -30.65 -2.54
N ASN A 629 -12.34 -31.93 -2.21
CA ASN A 629 -12.17 -33.07 -3.13
C ASN A 629 -10.78 -33.13 -3.82
N ALA A 630 -9.70 -33.11 -3.03
CA ALA A 630 -8.31 -33.10 -3.50
C ALA A 630 -7.90 -31.85 -4.30
N ALA A 631 -8.47 -30.71 -3.93
CA ALA A 631 -8.13 -29.39 -4.48
C ALA A 631 -7.19 -28.62 -3.54
N LYS A 632 -6.45 -27.67 -4.10
CA LYS A 632 -5.39 -26.94 -3.40
C LYS A 632 -5.58 -25.44 -3.47
N ILE A 633 -5.30 -24.74 -2.37
CA ILE A 633 -5.10 -23.28 -2.37
C ILE A 633 -3.77 -22.99 -1.69
N SER A 634 -2.90 -22.22 -2.34
CA SER A 634 -1.61 -21.84 -1.77
C SER A 634 -1.38 -20.33 -1.81
N ILE A 635 -0.78 -19.80 -0.75
CA ILE A 635 -0.32 -18.41 -0.65
C ILE A 635 1.14 -18.45 -0.20
N ALA A 636 2.07 -17.92 -1.01
CA ALA A 636 3.46 -17.79 -0.59
C ALA A 636 3.62 -16.62 0.39
N GLU A 637 3.26 -15.39 0.01
CA GLU A 637 3.35 -14.21 0.87
C GLU A 637 1.99 -13.55 1.12
N PHE A 638 1.63 -13.38 2.39
CA PHE A 638 0.46 -12.63 2.88
C PHE A 638 0.94 -11.53 3.85
N VAL A 639 1.24 -10.34 3.33
CA VAL A 639 2.04 -9.33 4.06
C VAL A 639 1.37 -7.96 4.11
N GLY A 640 1.27 -7.38 5.31
CA GLY A 640 0.87 -5.98 5.48
C GLY A 640 -0.55 -5.67 5.03
N ASN A 641 -1.46 -6.64 5.01
CA ASN A 641 -2.86 -6.43 4.65
C ASN A 641 -3.66 -5.94 5.86
N GLU A 642 -4.66 -5.10 5.60
CA GLU A 642 -5.65 -4.66 6.59
C GLU A 642 -7.00 -5.26 6.23
N ILE A 643 -7.54 -6.12 7.10
CA ILE A 643 -8.85 -6.75 6.93
C ILE A 643 -9.75 -6.33 8.08
N VAL A 644 -10.82 -5.60 7.76
CA VAL A 644 -11.81 -5.12 8.72
C VAL A 644 -13.16 -5.75 8.41
N THR A 645 -13.72 -6.52 9.34
CA THR A 645 -14.99 -7.21 9.15
C THR A 645 -15.98 -6.92 10.28
N SER A 646 -17.25 -6.71 9.95
CA SER A 646 -18.27 -6.38 10.95
C SER A 646 -19.62 -7.05 10.70
N GLY A 647 -20.31 -7.37 11.79
CA GLY A 647 -21.62 -8.00 11.81
C GLY A 647 -21.64 -9.28 12.66
N PRO A 648 -22.83 -9.76 13.09
CA PRO A 648 -22.95 -11.05 13.75
C PRO A 648 -22.35 -12.19 12.90
N SER A 649 -21.54 -13.04 13.53
CA SER A 649 -20.80 -14.13 12.87
C SER A 649 -19.89 -13.68 11.72
N ALA A 650 -19.42 -12.43 11.75
CA ALA A 650 -18.44 -11.95 10.77
C ALA A 650 -17.09 -12.66 10.96
N GLU A 651 -16.36 -12.88 9.87
CA GLU A 651 -15.08 -13.58 9.90
C GLU A 651 -14.00 -12.77 9.15
N GLY A 652 -12.79 -12.66 9.68
CA GLY A 652 -11.69 -11.98 8.99
C GLY A 652 -11.16 -12.84 7.85
N ILE A 653 -10.58 -13.99 8.19
CA ILE A 653 -10.10 -15.01 7.26
C ILE A 653 -10.77 -16.34 7.62
N GLN A 654 -11.45 -16.96 6.66
CA GLN A 654 -12.07 -18.29 6.78
C GLN A 654 -11.36 -19.27 5.84
N ASN A 655 -10.79 -20.32 6.42
CA ASN A 655 -10.21 -21.45 5.70
C ASN A 655 -11.04 -22.70 5.97
N THR A 656 -11.66 -23.26 4.94
CA THR A 656 -12.42 -24.51 5.01
C THR A 656 -11.81 -25.54 4.08
N VAL A 657 -11.34 -26.66 4.62
CA VAL A 657 -10.76 -27.75 3.84
C VAL A 657 -11.46 -29.06 4.14
N ASP A 658 -11.90 -29.75 3.10
CA ASP A 658 -12.64 -31.00 3.22
C ASP A 658 -12.19 -32.05 2.19
N GLY A 659 -12.00 -33.28 2.67
CA GLY A 659 -11.66 -34.45 1.87
C GLY A 659 -10.17 -34.72 1.73
N SER A 660 -9.84 -35.99 1.56
CA SER A 660 -8.46 -36.47 1.44
C SER A 660 -7.75 -35.81 0.26
N GLY A 661 -6.52 -35.35 0.50
CA GLY A 661 -5.69 -34.68 -0.49
C GLY A 661 -6.01 -33.20 -0.72
N SER A 662 -7.04 -32.65 -0.07
CA SER A 662 -7.33 -31.22 -0.10
C SER A 662 -6.41 -30.47 0.88
N ASP A 663 -5.88 -29.34 0.45
CA ASP A 663 -4.93 -28.54 1.23
C ASP A 663 -5.11 -27.02 1.06
N ILE A 664 -4.98 -26.30 2.18
CA ILE A 664 -4.69 -24.86 2.20
C ILE A 664 -3.32 -24.66 2.82
N THR A 665 -2.42 -23.97 2.11
CA THR A 665 -1.08 -23.65 2.61
C THR A 665 -0.82 -22.15 2.54
N ILE A 666 -0.44 -21.54 3.66
CA ILE A 666 0.03 -20.16 3.75
C ILE A 666 1.47 -20.21 4.25
N SER A 667 2.44 -19.85 3.41
CA SER A 667 3.85 -19.91 3.81
C SER A 667 4.15 -18.79 4.80
N ASP A 668 3.98 -17.54 4.40
CA ASP A 668 4.28 -16.38 5.25
C ASP A 668 3.06 -15.48 5.45
N MET A 669 2.64 -15.30 6.71
CA MET A 669 1.62 -14.36 7.15
C MET A 669 2.25 -13.33 8.08
N LEU A 670 2.61 -12.16 7.53
CA LEU A 670 3.49 -11.19 8.20
C LEU A 670 2.84 -9.81 8.33
N ASN A 671 2.87 -9.23 9.54
CA ASN A 671 2.49 -7.84 9.80
C ASN A 671 1.10 -7.43 9.29
N ASN A 672 0.13 -8.35 9.31
CA ASN A 672 -1.25 -8.05 8.92
C ASN A 672 -2.05 -7.51 10.10
N ILE A 673 -3.05 -6.68 9.81
CA ILE A 673 -4.03 -6.18 10.78
C ILE A 673 -5.37 -6.81 10.44
N LEU A 674 -5.88 -7.65 11.33
CA LEU A 674 -7.21 -8.26 11.23
C LEU A 674 -8.08 -7.70 12.34
N SER A 675 -9.16 -7.01 12.01
CA SER A 675 -10.09 -6.42 12.97
C SER A 675 -11.50 -6.90 12.68
N THR A 676 -12.08 -7.72 13.56
CA THR A 676 -13.39 -8.35 13.35
C THR A 676 -14.35 -8.01 14.49
N LYS A 677 -15.58 -7.58 14.17
CA LYS A 677 -16.55 -7.15 15.20
C LYS A 677 -17.92 -7.78 15.03
N GLY A 678 -18.47 -8.33 16.12
CA GLY A 678 -19.84 -8.82 16.23
C GLY A 678 -19.96 -10.05 17.13
N THR A 679 -21.18 -10.39 17.52
CA THR A 679 -21.45 -11.62 18.28
C THR A 679 -21.08 -12.86 17.46
N GLY A 680 -20.30 -13.77 18.04
CA GLY A 680 -19.81 -14.99 17.38
C GLY A 680 -18.83 -14.74 16.24
N ALA A 681 -18.21 -13.55 16.19
CA ALA A 681 -17.29 -13.18 15.13
C ALA A 681 -15.90 -13.81 15.32
N ALA A 682 -15.15 -14.03 14.25
CA ALA A 682 -13.81 -14.62 14.33
C ALA A 682 -12.79 -14.04 13.34
N SER A 683 -11.65 -13.52 13.80
CA SER A 683 -10.66 -12.93 12.89
C SER A 683 -9.94 -13.95 12.01
N ILE A 684 -9.60 -15.13 12.54
CA ILE A 684 -9.06 -16.25 11.76
C ILE A 684 -9.82 -17.51 12.16
N LYS A 685 -10.42 -18.19 11.18
CA LYS A 685 -11.14 -19.44 11.37
C LYS A 685 -10.65 -20.50 10.41
N ASN A 686 -10.01 -21.53 10.94
CA ASN A 686 -9.50 -22.67 10.21
C ASN A 686 -10.34 -23.91 10.54
N MET A 687 -10.94 -24.51 9.52
CA MET A 687 -11.76 -25.71 9.64
C MET A 687 -11.25 -26.78 8.68
N ALA A 688 -10.76 -27.89 9.21
CA ALA A 688 -10.27 -29.01 8.42
C ALA A 688 -11.02 -30.30 8.77
N ALA A 689 -11.48 -31.06 7.77
CA ALA A 689 -12.22 -32.31 7.94
C ALA A 689 -11.80 -33.39 6.95
N ASN A 690 -12.05 -34.66 7.31
CA ASN A 690 -11.94 -35.82 6.42
C ASN A 690 -10.54 -35.98 5.79
N SER A 691 -9.50 -36.00 6.64
CA SER A 691 -8.08 -36.10 6.25
C SER A 691 -7.54 -34.93 5.41
N ALA A 692 -8.22 -33.79 5.41
CA ALA A 692 -7.75 -32.54 4.86
C ALA A 692 -6.60 -31.91 5.68
N THR A 693 -5.85 -30.99 5.08
CA THR A 693 -4.73 -30.29 5.75
C THR A 693 -4.82 -28.76 5.61
N ILE A 694 -4.54 -28.05 6.70
CA ILE A 694 -4.23 -26.60 6.69
C ILE A 694 -2.84 -26.39 7.27
N ASN A 695 -1.95 -25.69 6.56
CA ASN A 695 -0.58 -25.44 7.00
C ASN A 695 -0.24 -23.95 6.97
N PHE A 696 0.38 -23.48 8.06
CA PHE A 696 1.07 -22.19 8.13
C PHE A 696 2.55 -22.42 8.42
N THR A 697 3.46 -21.82 7.65
CA THR A 697 4.88 -21.88 7.98
C THR A 697 5.22 -20.80 9.01
N ASN A 698 4.96 -19.54 8.68
CA ASN A 698 5.25 -18.40 9.56
C ASN A 698 4.01 -17.51 9.73
N MET A 699 3.63 -17.24 10.98
CA MET A 699 2.66 -16.23 11.39
C MET A 699 3.35 -15.25 12.33
N LEU A 700 3.85 -14.14 11.79
CA LEU A 700 4.74 -13.22 12.52
C LEU A 700 4.22 -11.78 12.54
N GLY A 701 4.26 -11.14 13.71
CA GLY A 701 4.01 -9.69 13.81
C GLY A 701 2.58 -9.25 13.48
N ASN A 702 1.60 -10.14 13.46
CA ASN A 702 0.22 -9.79 13.10
C ASN A 702 -0.53 -9.20 14.30
N ALA A 703 -1.40 -8.23 14.04
CA ALA A 703 -2.37 -7.72 14.99
C ALA A 703 -3.74 -8.37 14.69
N ILE A 704 -4.28 -9.14 15.63
CA ILE A 704 -5.53 -9.88 15.49
C ILE A 704 -6.50 -9.40 16.58
N ILE A 705 -7.49 -8.62 16.20
CA ILE A 705 -8.41 -7.92 17.12
C ILE A 705 -9.82 -8.42 16.85
N THR A 706 -10.50 -8.94 17.87
CA THR A 706 -11.90 -9.37 17.75
C THR A 706 -12.76 -8.86 18.91
N ASP A 707 -13.89 -8.21 18.59
CA ASP A 707 -14.79 -7.63 19.59
C ASP A 707 -16.22 -8.19 19.44
N GLY A 708 -16.80 -8.69 20.52
CA GLY A 708 -18.18 -9.13 20.61
C GLY A 708 -18.37 -10.38 21.50
N ASP A 709 -19.59 -10.60 21.96
CA ASP A 709 -19.92 -11.82 22.72
C ASP A 709 -19.64 -13.08 21.89
N THR A 710 -19.14 -14.13 22.53
CA THR A 710 -18.75 -15.41 21.91
C THR A 710 -17.75 -15.29 20.77
N SER A 711 -17.04 -14.16 20.68
CA SER A 711 -16.04 -13.91 19.65
C SER A 711 -14.75 -14.70 19.85
N ILE A 712 -14.07 -15.03 18.76
CA ILE A 712 -12.84 -15.82 18.79
C ILE A 712 -11.78 -15.20 17.86
N ALA A 713 -10.64 -14.71 18.36
CA ALA A 713 -9.63 -14.15 17.46
C ALA A 713 -9.04 -15.22 16.51
N MET A 714 -8.69 -16.38 17.04
CA MET A 714 -8.16 -17.49 16.25
C MET A 714 -8.83 -18.81 16.63
N LEU A 715 -9.59 -19.39 15.69
CA LEU A 715 -10.24 -20.69 15.82
C LEU A 715 -9.54 -21.72 14.91
N LEU A 716 -9.02 -22.79 15.49
CA LEU A 716 -8.54 -23.98 14.77
C LEU A 716 -9.46 -25.15 15.11
N ASP A 717 -10.19 -25.69 14.14
CA ASP A 717 -11.11 -26.84 14.31
C ASP A 717 -10.74 -27.94 13.32
N ALA A 718 -10.10 -29.00 13.83
CA ALA A 718 -9.69 -30.17 13.05
C ALA A 718 -10.55 -31.39 13.43
N ARG A 719 -11.14 -32.05 12.43
CA ARG A 719 -12.03 -33.21 12.62
C ARG A 719 -11.74 -34.36 11.65
N SER A 720 -12.14 -35.57 12.02
CA SER A 720 -12.13 -36.75 11.13
C SER A 720 -10.76 -36.98 10.47
N SER A 721 -9.72 -37.15 11.27
CA SER A 721 -8.32 -37.36 10.83
C SER A 721 -7.68 -36.19 10.08
N ALA A 722 -8.28 -35.00 10.07
CA ALA A 722 -7.68 -33.81 9.48
C ALA A 722 -6.50 -33.28 10.31
N THR A 723 -5.64 -32.48 9.67
CA THR A 723 -4.45 -31.89 10.30
C THR A 723 -4.44 -30.37 10.11
N ILE A 724 -4.17 -29.63 11.19
CA ILE A 724 -3.83 -28.21 11.13
C ILE A 724 -2.44 -28.04 11.75
N SER A 725 -1.49 -27.44 11.03
CA SER A 725 -0.13 -27.22 11.54
C SER A 725 0.32 -25.78 11.38
N ILE A 726 0.93 -25.21 12.42
CA ILE A 726 1.55 -23.89 12.43
C ILE A 726 3.00 -24.05 12.91
N SER A 727 3.97 -23.81 12.03
CA SER A 727 5.38 -24.03 12.41
C SER A 727 5.89 -22.92 13.33
N LYS A 728 5.64 -21.65 13.00
CA LYS A 728 6.05 -20.52 13.84
C LYS A 728 4.93 -19.50 14.01
N PHE A 729 4.52 -19.29 15.27
CA PHE A 729 3.54 -18.28 15.67
C PHE A 729 4.22 -17.33 16.67
N SER A 730 4.75 -16.19 16.18
CA SER A 730 5.62 -15.36 17.00
C SER A 730 5.48 -13.85 16.82
N GLY A 731 5.58 -13.10 17.91
CA GLY A 731 5.53 -11.63 17.88
C GLY A 731 4.15 -11.07 17.53
N ASN A 732 3.08 -11.87 17.62
CA ASN A 732 1.72 -11.42 17.30
C ASN A 732 1.08 -10.72 18.52
N GLU A 733 0.20 -9.76 18.25
CA GLU A 733 -0.67 -9.13 19.25
C GLU A 733 -2.10 -9.59 19.00
N ILE A 734 -2.68 -10.32 19.94
CA ILE A 734 -4.04 -10.86 19.88
C ILE A 734 -4.85 -10.19 20.97
N SER A 735 -5.98 -9.60 20.61
CA SER A 735 -6.89 -8.96 21.56
C SER A 735 -8.33 -9.39 21.29
N THR A 736 -9.01 -9.86 22.32
CA THR A 736 -10.43 -10.22 22.27
C THR A 736 -11.24 -9.65 23.41
N SER A 737 -12.48 -9.21 23.14
CA SER A 737 -13.39 -8.69 24.16
C SER A 737 -14.82 -9.22 24.00
N GLY A 738 -15.50 -9.50 25.11
CA GLY A 738 -16.92 -9.87 25.14
C GLY A 738 -17.24 -11.04 26.08
N TYR A 739 -18.52 -11.29 26.32
CA TYR A 739 -18.96 -12.45 27.12
C TYR A 739 -18.57 -13.76 26.42
N SER A 740 -17.88 -14.67 27.10
CA SER A 740 -17.39 -15.93 26.52
C SER A 740 -16.49 -15.76 25.29
N ALA A 741 -15.74 -14.67 25.21
CA ALA A 741 -14.75 -14.45 24.16
C ALA A 741 -13.49 -15.31 24.37
N ALA A 742 -12.79 -15.67 23.29
CA ALA A 742 -11.52 -16.37 23.37
C ALA A 742 -10.48 -15.86 22.39
N SER A 743 -9.23 -15.66 22.81
CA SER A 743 -8.17 -15.25 21.87
C SER A 743 -7.75 -16.39 20.95
N MET A 744 -7.49 -17.57 21.50
CA MET A 744 -7.14 -18.77 20.74
C MET A 744 -8.00 -19.95 21.18
N ARG A 745 -8.70 -20.59 20.24
CA ARG A 745 -9.47 -21.82 20.46
C ARG A 745 -9.03 -22.90 19.49
N ASN A 746 -8.42 -23.95 20.02
CA ASN A 746 -7.90 -25.07 19.27
C ASN A 746 -8.71 -26.32 19.62
N THR A 747 -9.42 -26.90 18.66
CA THR A 747 -10.26 -28.09 18.85
C THR A 747 -9.81 -29.20 17.92
N ALA A 748 -9.34 -30.32 18.47
CA ALA A 748 -9.01 -31.52 17.71
C ALA A 748 -9.98 -32.65 18.10
N ALA A 749 -10.67 -33.22 17.10
CA ALA A 749 -11.63 -34.28 17.32
C ALA A 749 -11.56 -35.43 16.31
N SER A 750 -11.95 -36.64 16.72
CA SER A 750 -12.11 -37.79 15.82
C SER A 750 -10.83 -38.14 15.06
N ASN A 751 -9.75 -38.41 15.80
CA ASN A 751 -8.40 -38.69 15.29
C ASN A 751 -7.70 -37.52 14.57
N ALA A 752 -8.26 -36.31 14.61
CA ALA A 752 -7.61 -35.14 14.04
C ALA A 752 -6.45 -34.63 14.90
N THR A 753 -5.55 -33.87 14.27
CA THR A 753 -4.34 -33.36 14.91
C THR A 753 -4.19 -31.85 14.70
N ILE A 754 -3.82 -31.12 15.76
CA ILE A 754 -3.36 -29.73 15.69
C ILE A 754 -1.92 -29.66 16.21
N ASN A 755 -1.00 -29.09 15.45
CA ASN A 755 0.41 -28.99 15.81
C ASN A 755 0.90 -27.55 15.79
N PHE A 756 1.59 -27.15 16.84
CA PHE A 756 2.42 -25.95 16.89
C PHE A 756 3.88 -26.35 17.15
N THR A 757 4.81 -25.93 16.29
CA THR A 757 6.24 -26.11 16.60
C THR A 757 6.73 -25.01 17.54
N ASP A 758 6.32 -23.76 17.33
CA ASP A 758 6.72 -22.64 18.19
C ASP A 758 5.60 -21.61 18.36
N ILE A 759 5.23 -21.32 19.61
CA ILE A 759 4.39 -20.19 20.03
C ILE A 759 5.27 -19.30 20.92
N SER A 760 5.84 -18.23 20.36
CA SER A 760 6.84 -17.43 21.08
C SER A 760 6.66 -15.92 21.01
N ASN A 761 6.88 -15.23 22.14
CA ASN A 761 6.87 -13.77 22.21
C ASN A 761 5.57 -13.11 21.71
N ASN A 762 4.42 -13.76 21.90
CA ASN A 762 3.12 -13.19 21.57
C ASN A 762 2.53 -12.45 22.77
N LYS A 763 1.74 -11.42 22.50
CA LYS A 763 0.90 -10.74 23.50
C LYS A 763 -0.55 -11.11 23.26
N ILE A 764 -1.19 -11.72 24.25
CA ILE A 764 -2.55 -12.26 24.16
C ILE A 764 -3.39 -11.61 25.25
N ILE A 765 -4.40 -10.83 24.88
CA ILE A 765 -5.27 -10.08 25.78
C ILE A 765 -6.70 -10.54 25.58
N THR A 766 -7.39 -10.97 26.63
CA THR A 766 -8.81 -11.37 26.56
C THR A 766 -9.61 -10.78 27.70
N ASP A 767 -10.64 -9.99 27.40
CA ASP A 767 -11.48 -9.35 28.41
C ASP A 767 -12.95 -9.77 28.31
N GLY A 768 -13.59 -10.00 29.45
CA GLY A 768 -15.01 -10.33 29.56
C GLY A 768 -15.28 -11.53 30.48
N ALA A 769 -16.53 -11.69 30.90
CA ALA A 769 -16.91 -12.84 31.73
C ALA A 769 -16.85 -14.15 30.94
N ASN A 770 -16.39 -15.23 31.58
CA ASN A 770 -16.13 -16.55 30.98
C ASN A 770 -15.14 -16.51 29.80
N SER A 771 -14.24 -15.53 29.79
CA SER A 771 -13.30 -15.34 28.69
C SER A 771 -12.06 -16.22 28.86
N ILE A 772 -11.46 -16.65 27.74
CA ILE A 772 -10.31 -17.58 27.76
C ILE A 772 -9.24 -17.10 26.79
N ALA A 773 -8.01 -16.83 27.24
CA ALA A 773 -6.96 -16.41 26.31
C ALA A 773 -6.54 -17.55 25.38
N MET A 774 -6.23 -18.72 25.91
CA MET A 774 -5.84 -19.88 25.11
C MET A 774 -6.59 -21.13 25.56
N MET A 775 -7.36 -21.74 24.66
CA MET A 775 -8.09 -22.97 24.91
C MET A 775 -7.63 -24.09 23.97
N LEU A 776 -7.19 -25.20 24.53
CA LEU A 776 -6.86 -26.44 23.84
C LEU A 776 -7.90 -27.51 24.22
N ASP A 777 -8.70 -27.97 23.26
CA ASP A 777 -9.76 -28.97 23.43
C ASP A 777 -9.48 -30.20 22.55
N ALA A 778 -8.96 -31.27 23.15
CA ALA A 778 -8.73 -32.56 22.51
C ALA A 778 -9.82 -33.54 22.91
N ARG A 779 -10.57 -34.08 21.95
CA ARG A 779 -11.66 -35.02 22.23
C ARG A 779 -11.81 -36.14 21.23
N SER A 780 -12.38 -37.27 21.65
CA SER A 780 -12.63 -38.43 20.77
C SER A 780 -11.40 -38.85 19.95
N ALA A 781 -10.27 -39.12 20.62
CA ALA A 781 -8.97 -39.44 20.03
C ALA A 781 -8.28 -38.30 19.26
N GLY A 782 -8.72 -37.05 19.46
CA GLY A 782 -8.04 -35.87 18.92
C GLY A 782 -6.72 -35.57 19.63
N LYS A 783 -5.77 -34.96 18.92
CA LYS A 783 -4.43 -34.66 19.44
C LYS A 783 -4.05 -33.21 19.24
N ILE A 784 -3.53 -32.57 20.27
CA ILE A 784 -2.95 -31.23 20.20
C ILE A 784 -1.51 -31.31 20.71
N SER A 785 -0.55 -30.85 19.91
CA SER A 785 0.85 -30.79 20.31
C SER A 785 1.42 -29.37 20.16
N ILE A 786 2.15 -28.92 21.18
CA ILE A 786 2.93 -27.67 21.18
C ILE A 786 4.36 -28.05 21.56
N SER A 787 5.33 -27.80 20.69
CA SER A 787 6.73 -28.09 21.03
C SER A 787 7.28 -27.01 21.97
N ASN A 788 7.16 -25.73 21.60
CA ASN A 788 7.59 -24.61 22.44
C ASN A 788 6.44 -23.62 22.66
N LEU A 789 6.17 -23.29 23.93
CA LEU A 789 5.36 -22.17 24.38
C LEU A 789 6.27 -21.25 25.20
N PHE A 790 6.88 -20.26 24.55
CA PHE A 790 8.03 -19.52 25.07
C PHE A 790 7.81 -18.00 25.15
N GLY A 791 8.01 -17.39 26.32
CA GLY A 791 8.13 -15.93 26.40
C GLY A 791 6.85 -15.15 26.04
N ASN A 792 5.66 -15.76 26.16
CA ASN A 792 4.40 -15.09 25.84
C ASN A 792 3.88 -14.28 27.03
N GLU A 793 3.23 -13.16 26.74
CA GLU A 793 2.47 -12.35 27.71
C GLU A 793 0.98 -12.64 27.51
N ILE A 794 0.34 -13.28 28.48
CA ILE A 794 -1.06 -13.68 28.46
C ILE A 794 -1.80 -12.96 29.57
N ILE A 795 -2.78 -12.13 29.20
CA ILE A 795 -3.56 -11.31 30.11
C ILE A 795 -5.03 -11.62 29.91
N THR A 796 -5.74 -12.02 30.97
CA THR A 796 -7.19 -12.19 30.94
C THR A 796 -7.89 -11.49 32.09
N SER A 797 -9.12 -11.01 31.84
CA SER A 797 -9.92 -10.35 32.87
C SER A 797 -11.41 -10.66 32.75
N GLY A 798 -12.08 -10.73 33.91
CA GLY A 798 -13.52 -10.95 34.03
C GLY A 798 -13.90 -12.07 34.99
N TYR A 799 -15.20 -12.17 35.31
CA TYR A 799 -15.74 -13.27 36.11
C TYR A 799 -15.50 -14.62 35.40
N SER A 800 -14.90 -15.60 36.07
CA SER A 800 -14.52 -16.89 35.50
C SER A 800 -13.60 -16.80 34.27
N ALA A 801 -12.70 -15.81 34.24
CA ALA A 801 -11.70 -15.68 33.18
C ALA A 801 -10.58 -16.72 33.34
N GLU A 802 -10.10 -17.29 32.24
CA GLU A 802 -9.04 -18.30 32.25
C GLU A 802 -7.89 -17.90 31.33
N GLY A 803 -6.63 -18.02 31.79
CA GLY A 803 -5.46 -17.70 30.98
C GLY A 803 -5.21 -18.78 29.92
N ILE A 804 -4.86 -19.98 30.38
CA ILE A 804 -4.71 -21.17 29.53
C ILE A 804 -5.65 -22.26 30.05
N GLN A 805 -6.50 -22.79 29.17
CA GLN A 805 -7.37 -23.93 29.44
C GLN A 805 -7.02 -25.11 28.53
N ASN A 806 -6.60 -26.21 29.14
CA ASN A 806 -6.33 -27.48 28.46
C ASN A 806 -7.40 -28.50 28.87
N THR A 807 -8.24 -28.91 27.93
CA THR A 807 -9.28 -29.93 28.14
C THR A 807 -9.01 -31.12 27.24
N SER A 808 -8.70 -32.28 27.83
CA SER A 808 -8.53 -33.54 27.11
C SER A 808 -9.60 -34.53 27.56
N SER A 809 -10.42 -35.04 26.64
CA SER A 809 -11.56 -35.91 26.97
C SER A 809 -11.75 -37.10 26.01
N GLY A 810 -11.97 -38.28 26.57
CA GLY A 810 -12.21 -39.50 25.81
C GLY A 810 -10.93 -40.26 25.46
N SER A 811 -11.10 -41.56 25.24
CA SER A 811 -9.98 -42.50 25.01
C SER A 811 -9.14 -42.09 23.80
N GLY A 812 -7.81 -42.05 23.99
CA GLY A 812 -6.84 -41.70 22.97
C GLY A 812 -6.69 -40.20 22.67
N SER A 813 -7.43 -39.35 23.39
CA SER A 813 -7.27 -37.90 23.30
C SER A 813 -6.06 -37.43 24.10
N ASP A 814 -5.20 -36.63 23.47
CA ASP A 814 -3.93 -36.21 24.05
C ASP A 814 -3.67 -34.71 23.81
N ILE A 815 -3.27 -34.01 24.88
CA ILE A 815 -2.64 -32.68 24.78
C ILE A 815 -1.20 -32.82 25.26
N THR A 816 -0.24 -32.44 24.42
CA THR A 816 1.19 -32.44 24.78
C THR A 816 1.78 -31.05 24.60
N ILE A 817 2.34 -30.49 25.67
CA ILE A 817 3.14 -29.26 25.63
C ILE A 817 4.54 -29.67 26.05
N SER A 818 5.51 -29.66 25.13
CA SER A 818 6.86 -30.13 25.48
C SER A 818 7.50 -29.12 26.42
N ASP A 819 7.69 -27.88 25.96
CA ASP A 819 8.33 -26.83 26.75
C ASP A 819 7.38 -25.63 26.93
N MET A 820 7.08 -25.29 28.17
CA MET A 820 6.36 -24.07 28.57
C MET A 820 7.31 -23.21 29.43
N LEU A 821 7.98 -22.25 28.79
CA LEU A 821 9.12 -21.54 29.37
C LEU A 821 8.95 -20.01 29.33
N HIS A 822 9.33 -19.33 30.40
CA HIS A 822 9.40 -17.85 30.47
C HIS A 822 8.09 -17.10 30.13
N ASN A 823 6.92 -17.73 30.27
CA ASN A 823 5.66 -17.05 30.00
C ASN A 823 5.22 -16.23 31.21
N THR A 824 4.57 -15.09 30.95
CA THR A 824 3.87 -14.29 31.97
C THR A 824 2.38 -14.44 31.75
N ILE A 825 1.67 -15.00 32.72
CA ILE A 825 0.22 -15.25 32.68
C ILE A 825 -0.41 -14.49 33.83
N SER A 826 -1.28 -13.53 33.53
CA SER A 826 -2.01 -12.73 34.51
C SER A 826 -3.50 -12.86 34.27
N THR A 827 -4.26 -13.31 35.27
CA THR A 827 -5.72 -13.46 35.14
C THR A 827 -6.45 -12.81 36.31
N ASN A 828 -7.36 -11.87 36.02
CA ASN A 828 -8.01 -11.05 37.04
C ASN A 828 -9.53 -11.24 37.05
N GLY A 829 -10.12 -11.58 38.19
CA GLY A 829 -11.55 -11.68 38.41
C GLY A 829 -11.95 -12.81 39.38
N THR A 830 -13.19 -12.77 39.85
CA THR A 830 -13.75 -13.84 40.69
C THR A 830 -13.81 -15.16 39.91
N ASN A 831 -13.45 -16.28 40.52
CA ASN A 831 -13.33 -17.61 39.90
C ASN A 831 -12.32 -17.67 38.73
N ALA A 832 -11.35 -16.74 38.66
CA ALA A 832 -10.36 -16.75 37.60
C ALA A 832 -9.35 -17.90 37.76
N ALA A 833 -8.84 -18.42 36.64
CA ALA A 833 -7.80 -19.43 36.65
C ALA A 833 -6.63 -19.06 35.73
N GLY A 834 -5.40 -19.13 36.23
CA GLY A 834 -4.19 -18.85 35.44
C GLY A 834 -3.99 -19.91 34.37
N VAL A 835 -3.72 -21.13 34.81
CA VAL A 835 -3.58 -22.32 33.96
C VAL A 835 -4.48 -23.42 34.50
N LYS A 836 -5.41 -23.90 33.67
CA LYS A 836 -6.37 -24.95 33.99
C LYS A 836 -6.17 -26.15 33.10
N ASN A 837 -5.91 -27.31 33.70
CA ASN A 837 -5.76 -28.58 33.01
C ASN A 837 -6.86 -29.54 33.47
N THR A 838 -7.64 -30.07 32.53
CA THR A 838 -8.70 -31.03 32.80
C THR A 838 -8.55 -32.25 31.88
N ALA A 839 -8.17 -33.39 32.45
CA ALA A 839 -8.07 -34.66 31.74
C ALA A 839 -9.20 -35.59 32.17
N SER A 840 -9.96 -36.17 31.24
CA SER A 840 -11.07 -37.06 31.58
C SER A 840 -11.28 -38.23 30.63
N SER A 841 -11.93 -39.29 31.12
CA SER A 841 -12.36 -40.44 30.31
C SER A 841 -11.20 -41.12 29.57
N SER A 842 -10.14 -41.45 30.30
CA SER A 842 -8.89 -42.06 29.80
C SER A 842 -8.06 -41.18 28.86
N ALA A 843 -8.26 -39.86 28.88
CA ALA A 843 -7.46 -38.89 28.14
C ALA A 843 -6.20 -38.45 28.90
N THR A 844 -5.20 -37.94 28.18
CA THR A 844 -3.93 -37.51 28.76
C THR A 844 -3.65 -36.03 28.49
N ILE A 845 -3.07 -35.34 29.48
CA ILE A 845 -2.37 -34.07 29.32
C ILE A 845 -0.92 -34.29 29.79
N ASN A 846 0.05 -33.94 28.95
CA ASN A 846 1.47 -34.16 29.22
C ASN A 846 2.28 -32.87 29.06
N PHE A 847 3.10 -32.57 30.06
CA PHE A 847 4.13 -31.52 30.05
C PHE A 847 5.52 -32.13 30.24
N THR A 848 6.46 -31.81 29.35
CA THR A 848 7.86 -32.21 29.56
C THR A 848 8.56 -31.21 30.49
N ASP A 849 8.37 -29.92 30.28
CA ASP A 849 9.01 -28.86 31.05
C ASP A 849 8.08 -27.65 31.24
N ILE A 850 7.78 -27.30 32.49
CA ILE A 850 7.13 -26.03 32.89
C ILE A 850 8.14 -25.30 33.75
N SER A 851 8.90 -24.36 33.16
CA SER A 851 9.97 -23.67 33.89
C SER A 851 10.01 -22.16 33.67
N ASP A 852 10.47 -21.45 34.69
CA ASP A 852 10.70 -20.00 34.66
C ASP A 852 9.47 -19.16 34.26
N ASN A 853 8.25 -19.66 34.49
CA ASN A 853 7.02 -18.92 34.21
C ASN A 853 6.59 -18.08 35.41
N THR A 854 5.91 -16.97 35.14
CA THR A 854 5.16 -16.20 36.14
C THR A 854 3.67 -16.40 35.89
N ILE A 855 2.95 -16.99 36.85
CA ILE A 855 1.51 -17.24 36.79
C ILE A 855 0.88 -16.51 37.96
N THR A 856 0.12 -15.46 37.67
CA THR A 856 -0.51 -14.60 38.67
C THR A 856 -2.01 -14.58 38.47
N THR A 857 -2.77 -14.75 39.55
CA THR A 857 -4.22 -14.58 39.55
C THR A 857 -4.67 -13.66 40.66
N ASP A 858 -5.66 -12.82 40.39
CA ASP A 858 -6.23 -11.89 41.37
C ASP A 858 -7.75 -12.00 41.35
N GLY A 859 -8.36 -12.18 42.51
CA GLY A 859 -9.80 -12.22 42.71
C GLY A 859 -10.26 -13.36 43.61
N ASP A 860 -11.48 -13.22 44.14
CA ASP A 860 -12.09 -14.23 45.00
C ASP A 860 -12.22 -15.58 44.28
N TYR A 861 -11.86 -16.67 44.95
CA TYR A 861 -11.83 -18.04 44.45
C TYR A 861 -10.90 -18.23 43.24
N SER A 862 -9.87 -17.39 43.09
CA SER A 862 -8.91 -17.51 41.99
C SER A 862 -7.92 -18.66 42.21
N ILE A 863 -7.49 -19.29 41.12
CA ILE A 863 -6.53 -20.41 41.16
C ILE A 863 -5.43 -20.19 40.14
N ALA A 864 -4.17 -20.08 40.57
CA ALA A 864 -3.08 -19.85 39.62
C ALA A 864 -2.76 -21.07 38.74
N LEU A 865 -2.62 -22.26 39.32
CA LEU A 865 -2.41 -23.50 38.59
C LEU A 865 -3.41 -24.58 39.05
N MET A 866 -4.32 -24.99 38.18
CA MET A 866 -5.29 -26.05 38.45
C MET A 866 -5.03 -27.29 37.59
N LEU A 867 -4.85 -28.44 38.24
CA LEU A 867 -4.73 -29.75 37.63
C LEU A 867 -5.92 -30.62 38.07
N ASP A 868 -6.72 -31.09 37.11
CA ASP A 868 -7.96 -31.81 37.38
C ASP A 868 -8.05 -33.09 36.53
N ALA A 869 -7.77 -34.23 37.15
CA ALA A 869 -7.81 -35.54 36.50
C ALA A 869 -9.07 -36.30 36.95
N ARG A 870 -9.94 -36.67 36.00
CA ARG A 870 -11.21 -37.32 36.29
C ARG A 870 -11.43 -38.60 35.48
N SER A 871 -12.19 -39.57 36.01
CA SER A 871 -12.64 -40.74 35.25
C SER A 871 -11.54 -41.42 34.39
N ALA A 872 -10.47 -41.89 35.01
CA ALA A 872 -9.27 -42.45 34.38
C ALA A 872 -8.40 -41.48 33.57
N GLY A 873 -8.67 -40.17 33.64
CA GLY A 873 -7.83 -39.12 33.05
C GLY A 873 -6.48 -39.02 33.74
N LYS A 874 -5.46 -38.59 32.98
CA LYS A 874 -4.08 -38.49 33.45
C LYS A 874 -3.47 -37.13 33.13
N ILE A 875 -2.80 -36.54 34.12
CA ILE A 875 -1.97 -35.34 33.95
C ILE A 875 -0.55 -35.69 34.37
N LEU A 876 0.39 -35.51 33.46
CA LEU A 876 1.80 -35.85 33.63
C LEU A 876 2.64 -34.57 33.47
N ILE A 877 3.43 -34.23 34.48
CA ILE A 877 4.37 -33.11 34.43
C ILE A 877 5.74 -33.66 34.80
N SER A 878 6.67 -33.67 33.85
CA SER A 878 8.02 -34.19 34.13
C SER A 878 8.84 -33.18 34.93
N LYS A 879 8.77 -31.89 34.58
CA LYS A 879 9.42 -30.82 35.34
C LYS A 879 8.48 -29.64 35.57
N LEU A 880 8.45 -29.18 36.81
CA LEU A 880 7.86 -27.92 37.26
C LEU A 880 8.97 -27.20 38.04
N VAL A 881 9.75 -26.34 37.39
CA VAL A 881 11.00 -25.79 37.97
C VAL A 881 11.07 -24.27 37.91
N SER A 882 11.50 -23.62 38.99
CA SER A 882 11.78 -22.17 39.00
C SER A 882 10.60 -21.27 38.59
N ASN A 883 9.34 -21.70 38.79
CA ASN A 883 8.16 -20.87 38.48
C ASN A 883 7.78 -19.96 39.66
N GLU A 884 7.21 -18.79 39.36
CA GLU A 884 6.50 -17.95 40.32
C GLU A 884 4.99 -18.10 40.12
N ILE A 885 4.31 -18.74 41.07
CA ILE A 885 2.88 -19.04 41.04
C ILE A 885 2.22 -18.26 42.18
N THR A 886 1.46 -17.23 41.87
CA THR A 886 0.87 -16.32 42.86
C THR A 886 -0.64 -16.23 42.67
N SER A 887 -1.41 -16.33 43.75
CA SER A 887 -2.82 -15.95 43.74
C SER A 887 -3.21 -15.06 44.92
N ASP A 888 -4.15 -14.14 44.69
CA ASP A 888 -4.64 -13.21 45.71
C ASP A 888 -6.17 -13.17 45.70
N GLY A 889 -6.79 -13.05 46.88
CA GLY A 889 -8.24 -12.92 47.06
C GLY A 889 -8.85 -13.87 48.10
N TYR A 890 -10.16 -13.74 48.34
CA TYR A 890 -10.87 -14.65 49.25
C TYR A 890 -10.88 -16.08 48.71
N SER A 891 -10.44 -17.06 49.50
CA SER A 891 -10.35 -18.47 49.11
C SER A 891 -9.47 -18.71 47.87
N ALA A 892 -8.44 -17.89 47.67
CA ALA A 892 -7.49 -18.04 46.57
C ALA A 892 -6.54 -19.24 46.78
N GLU A 893 -6.21 -19.93 45.69
CA GLU A 893 -5.32 -21.10 45.69
C GLU A 893 -4.14 -20.92 44.73
N GLY A 894 -2.92 -21.24 45.17
CA GLY A 894 -1.74 -21.11 44.32
C GLY A 894 -1.71 -22.24 43.32
N MET A 895 -1.74 -23.46 43.83
CA MET A 895 -1.87 -24.68 43.05
C MET A 895 -2.98 -25.57 43.61
N GLN A 896 -3.88 -26.05 42.75
CA GLN A 896 -4.93 -27.00 43.09
C GLN A 896 -4.79 -28.27 42.25
N ASN A 897 -4.63 -29.41 42.91
CA ASN A 897 -4.55 -30.73 42.27
C ASN A 897 -5.75 -31.57 42.71
N THR A 898 -6.65 -31.86 41.78
CA THR A 898 -7.86 -32.64 42.02
C THR A 898 -7.83 -33.92 41.22
N VAL A 899 -8.01 -35.06 41.89
CA VAL A 899 -8.12 -36.37 41.26
C VAL A 899 -9.46 -36.98 41.66
N ASN A 900 -10.33 -37.20 40.68
CA ASN A 900 -11.69 -37.69 40.92
C ASN A 900 -12.09 -38.88 40.05
N GLY A 901 -12.36 -40.03 40.69
CA GLY A 901 -12.87 -41.22 40.01
C GLY A 901 -11.80 -42.21 39.57
N ASN A 902 -12.20 -43.46 39.35
CA ASN A 902 -11.30 -44.62 39.23
C ASN A 902 -10.15 -44.41 38.23
N ASP A 903 -8.96 -44.84 38.63
CA ASP A 903 -7.72 -44.85 37.82
C ASP A 903 -7.25 -43.48 37.31
N SER A 904 -7.77 -42.39 37.88
CA SER A 904 -7.30 -41.03 37.58
C SER A 904 -5.99 -40.74 38.30
N ASP A 905 -5.09 -40.00 37.63
CA ASP A 905 -3.71 -39.80 38.10
C ASP A 905 -3.20 -38.40 37.77
N ILE A 906 -2.59 -37.75 38.77
CA ILE A 906 -1.71 -36.60 38.57
C ILE A 906 -0.32 -37.00 39.02
N THR A 907 0.65 -36.97 38.11
CA THR A 907 2.06 -37.27 38.39
C THR A 907 2.92 -36.06 38.08
N LEU A 908 3.61 -35.56 39.10
CA LEU A 908 4.63 -34.52 39.01
C LEU A 908 5.99 -35.17 39.36
N THR A 909 6.92 -35.22 38.40
CA THR A 909 8.20 -35.91 38.63
C THR A 909 9.15 -34.99 39.40
N ASP A 910 9.56 -33.87 38.81
CA ASP A 910 10.47 -32.92 39.44
C ASP A 910 9.78 -31.58 39.72
N VAL A 911 9.49 -31.29 40.99
CA VAL A 911 8.96 -30.00 41.47
C VAL A 911 10.07 -29.29 42.25
N LEU A 912 10.83 -28.41 41.58
CA LEU A 912 12.08 -27.85 42.10
C LEU A 912 12.10 -26.32 42.09
N ASP A 913 12.60 -25.68 43.15
CA ASP A 913 12.87 -24.22 43.21
C ASP A 913 11.68 -23.32 42.83
N ASN A 914 10.43 -23.77 42.98
CA ASN A 914 9.27 -22.93 42.69
C ASN A 914 8.96 -21.99 43.85
N VAL A 915 8.41 -20.82 43.52
CA VAL A 915 7.87 -19.84 44.45
C VAL A 915 6.34 -19.86 44.33
N ILE A 916 5.66 -20.42 45.32
CA ILE A 916 4.20 -20.54 45.33
C ILE A 916 3.66 -19.67 46.47
N LYS A 917 2.92 -18.61 46.13
CA LYS A 917 2.43 -17.61 47.08
C LYS A 917 0.92 -17.49 46.99
N THR A 918 0.27 -17.41 48.13
CA THR A 918 -1.14 -17.02 48.21
C THR A 918 -1.37 -15.98 49.29
N SER A 919 -2.29 -15.06 49.02
CA SER A 919 -2.75 -14.07 49.98
C SER A 919 -4.26 -13.90 49.98
N GLY A 920 -4.78 -13.42 51.10
CA GLY A 920 -6.20 -13.20 51.34
C GLY A 920 -6.80 -14.21 52.31
N ARG A 921 -8.05 -13.93 52.70
CA ARG A 921 -8.82 -14.76 53.63
C ARG A 921 -9.04 -16.17 53.08
N ASP A 922 -8.82 -17.20 53.91
CA ASP A 922 -8.97 -18.63 53.54
C ASP A 922 -8.01 -19.10 52.42
N SER A 923 -6.78 -18.55 52.38
CA SER A 923 -5.80 -18.81 51.33
C SER A 923 -5.04 -20.14 51.50
N ILE A 924 -4.89 -20.88 50.40
CA ILE A 924 -4.15 -22.17 50.39
C ILE A 924 -3.12 -22.18 49.28
N ALA A 925 -1.84 -22.30 49.62
CA ALA A 925 -0.80 -22.26 48.60
C ALA A 925 -0.80 -23.51 47.71
N ILE A 926 -0.94 -24.70 48.29
CA ILE A 926 -1.10 -25.96 47.55
C ILE A 926 -2.26 -26.77 48.15
N ARG A 927 -3.29 -27.05 47.35
CA ARG A 927 -4.38 -27.97 47.70
C ARG A 927 -4.26 -29.25 46.89
N ASN A 928 -4.19 -30.39 47.57
CA ASN A 928 -4.28 -31.72 46.98
C ASN A 928 -5.57 -32.40 47.43
N LEU A 929 -6.39 -32.80 46.48
CA LEU A 929 -7.70 -33.41 46.71
C LEU A 929 -7.82 -34.71 45.93
N THR A 930 -8.01 -35.82 46.64
CA THR A 930 -8.41 -37.09 46.02
C THR A 930 -9.82 -37.49 46.46
N SER A 931 -10.69 -37.77 45.50
CA SER A 931 -12.08 -38.16 45.74
C SER A 931 -12.54 -39.25 44.77
N GLY A 932 -13.57 -40.00 45.14
CA GLY A 932 -14.08 -41.09 44.31
C GLY A 932 -15.11 -41.97 45.02
N THR A 933 -15.77 -42.81 44.22
CA THR A 933 -16.73 -43.81 44.68
C THR A 933 -16.11 -45.22 44.58
N GLY A 934 -16.22 -46.02 45.65
CA GLY A 934 -15.66 -47.37 45.68
C GLY A 934 -14.13 -47.43 45.79
N ASN A 935 -13.53 -48.53 45.31
CA ASN A 935 -12.07 -48.77 45.31
C ASN A 935 -11.42 -48.01 44.14
N SER A 936 -11.44 -46.68 44.24
CA SER A 936 -10.95 -45.76 43.23
C SER A 936 -9.45 -45.55 43.43
N ASN A 937 -8.64 -46.26 42.65
CA ASN A 937 -7.18 -46.14 42.57
C ASN A 937 -6.75 -44.75 42.05
N THR A 938 -7.08 -43.71 42.83
CA THR A 938 -6.85 -42.30 42.55
C THR A 938 -5.57 -41.87 43.23
N LYS A 939 -4.70 -41.19 42.50
CA LYS A 939 -3.37 -40.86 43.00
C LYS A 939 -2.89 -39.49 42.57
N ILE A 940 -2.29 -38.78 43.52
CA ILE A 940 -1.41 -37.64 43.27
C ILE A 940 0.00 -38.07 43.68
N THR A 941 0.96 -37.96 42.76
CA THR A 941 2.34 -38.38 43.00
C THR A 941 3.30 -37.23 42.72
N TYR A 942 4.10 -36.89 43.72
CA TYR A 942 5.29 -36.06 43.61
C TYR A 942 6.51 -36.96 43.75
N THR A 943 7.33 -37.12 42.70
CA THR A 943 8.56 -37.93 42.83
C THR A 943 9.62 -37.16 43.63
N ASN A 944 9.86 -35.91 43.26
CA ASN A 944 10.77 -34.98 43.94
C ASN A 944 10.06 -33.64 44.17
N PHE A 945 10.02 -33.19 45.43
CA PHE A 945 9.53 -31.89 45.86
C PHE A 945 10.62 -31.20 46.69
N ILE A 946 11.50 -30.45 46.01
CA ILE A 946 12.79 -30.01 46.57
C ILE A 946 13.00 -28.51 46.37
N ASP A 947 13.58 -27.82 47.37
CA ASP A 947 13.98 -26.40 47.31
C ASP A 947 12.83 -25.40 47.03
N ASN A 948 11.56 -25.79 47.18
CA ASN A 948 10.43 -24.90 46.91
C ASN A 948 10.18 -23.91 48.06
N LYS A 949 9.73 -22.71 47.71
CA LYS A 949 9.27 -21.67 48.65
C LYS A 949 7.76 -21.55 48.54
N VAL A 950 7.05 -22.00 49.56
CA VAL A 950 5.59 -22.01 49.61
C VAL A 950 5.13 -21.09 50.73
N SER A 951 4.21 -20.17 50.44
CA SER A 951 3.67 -19.28 51.47
C SER A 951 2.20 -18.97 51.30
N ALA A 952 1.46 -18.96 52.41
CA ALA A 952 0.07 -18.56 52.47
C ALA A 952 -0.11 -17.48 53.55
N THR A 953 -0.72 -16.36 53.20
CA THR A 953 -0.94 -15.22 54.10
C THR A 953 -2.42 -14.88 54.18
N ASP A 954 -3.01 -15.07 55.35
CA ASP A 954 -4.37 -14.66 55.67
C ASP A 954 -4.35 -13.33 56.42
N ASP A 955 -5.21 -12.41 55.98
CA ASP A 955 -5.38 -11.06 56.51
C ASP A 955 -6.45 -10.98 57.62
N SER A 956 -7.11 -12.11 57.94
CA SER A 956 -8.20 -12.19 58.90
C SER A 956 -7.86 -13.06 60.13
N ASN A 957 -8.37 -12.66 61.30
CA ASN A 957 -8.10 -13.38 62.55
C ASN A 957 -8.81 -14.74 62.69
N ASN A 958 -9.72 -15.09 61.77
CA ASN A 958 -10.63 -16.24 61.90
C ASN A 958 -10.61 -17.21 60.70
N ALA A 959 -9.76 -16.98 59.70
CA ALA A 959 -9.69 -17.86 58.53
C ALA A 959 -8.51 -18.81 58.60
N VAL A 960 -8.49 -19.75 57.65
CA VAL A 960 -7.49 -20.82 57.56
C VAL A 960 -6.47 -20.47 56.47
N ALA A 961 -5.19 -20.42 56.83
CA ALA A 961 -4.09 -20.35 55.87
C ALA A 961 -3.31 -21.67 55.90
N ASP A 962 -3.19 -22.33 54.75
CA ASP A 962 -2.41 -23.57 54.63
C ASP A 962 -1.32 -23.42 53.55
N ALA A 963 -0.06 -23.71 53.87
CA ALA A 963 0.95 -23.83 52.82
C ALA A 963 0.69 -25.08 51.96
N ILE A 964 0.40 -26.23 52.58
CA ILE A 964 0.02 -27.46 51.88
C ILE A 964 -1.17 -28.11 52.60
N SER A 965 -2.28 -28.31 51.89
CA SER A 965 -3.46 -29.05 52.36
C SER A 965 -3.63 -30.33 51.55
N ASN A 966 -3.46 -31.50 52.18
CA ASN A 966 -3.67 -32.81 51.59
C ASN A 966 -4.96 -33.44 52.11
N TYR A 967 -5.90 -33.72 51.21
CA TYR A 967 -7.22 -34.25 51.55
C TYR A 967 -7.55 -35.52 50.73
N THR A 968 -7.74 -36.65 51.43
CA THR A 968 -8.12 -37.92 50.80
C THR A 968 -9.50 -38.41 51.27
N ASN A 969 -10.42 -38.60 50.33
CA ASN A 969 -11.82 -38.96 50.61
C ASN A 969 -12.36 -40.09 49.70
N ALA A 970 -11.49 -40.94 49.20
CA ALA A 970 -11.85 -42.12 48.42
C ALA A 970 -11.14 -43.38 48.95
N THR A 971 -11.80 -44.53 48.91
CA THR A 971 -11.17 -45.80 49.28
C THR A 971 -10.11 -46.16 48.23
N GLY A 972 -8.89 -46.48 48.67
CA GLY A 972 -7.75 -46.75 47.78
C GLY A 972 -7.08 -45.50 47.21
N SER A 973 -7.46 -44.30 47.65
CA SER A 973 -6.82 -43.06 47.21
C SER A 973 -5.48 -42.80 47.92
N SER A 974 -4.51 -42.22 47.22
CA SER A 974 -3.22 -41.87 47.82
C SER A 974 -2.69 -40.51 47.35
N ILE A 975 -2.01 -39.81 48.25
CA ILE A 975 -1.14 -38.67 47.93
C ILE A 975 0.28 -39.08 48.35
N ASN A 976 1.20 -39.13 47.40
CA ASN A 976 2.55 -39.68 47.60
C ASN A 976 3.59 -38.61 47.31
N TYR A 977 4.49 -38.39 48.25
CA TYR A 977 5.71 -37.60 48.10
C TYR A 977 6.91 -38.54 48.22
N GLY A 978 7.67 -38.72 47.13
CA GLY A 978 8.89 -39.53 47.13
C GLY A 978 9.99 -38.88 47.97
N THR A 979 10.54 -37.76 47.47
CA THR A 979 11.49 -36.90 48.20
C THR A 979 10.83 -35.56 48.50
N PHE A 980 10.82 -35.14 49.77
CA PHE A 980 10.34 -33.84 50.24
C PHE A 980 11.44 -33.19 51.10
N SER A 981 12.27 -32.35 50.48
CA SER A 981 13.46 -31.81 51.16
C SER A 981 13.81 -30.37 50.83
N ASN A 982 14.45 -29.68 51.79
CA ASN A 982 14.93 -28.30 51.64
C ASN A 982 13.84 -27.26 51.30
N ASN A 983 12.57 -27.57 51.52
CA ASN A 983 11.49 -26.63 51.23
C ASN A 983 11.37 -25.58 52.34
N THR A 984 10.98 -24.36 51.98
CA THR A 984 10.62 -23.29 52.92
C THR A 984 9.12 -23.07 52.88
N LEU A 985 8.43 -23.33 53.99
CA LEU A 985 6.99 -23.12 54.15
C LEU A 985 6.76 -21.97 55.13
N ASN A 986 6.19 -20.86 54.68
CA ASN A 986 5.91 -19.69 55.50
C ASN A 986 4.40 -19.40 55.52
N VAL A 987 3.77 -19.52 56.68
CA VAL A 987 2.33 -19.34 56.80
C VAL A 987 2.03 -18.33 57.90
N SER A 988 1.14 -17.39 57.63
CA SER A 988 0.63 -16.46 58.64
C SER A 988 -0.88 -16.28 58.50
N GLY A 989 -1.62 -16.37 59.60
CA GLY A 989 -3.08 -16.26 59.60
C GLY A 989 -3.72 -16.46 60.98
N GLY A 990 -5.05 -16.36 61.06
CA GLY A 990 -5.79 -16.64 62.30
C GLY A 990 -5.63 -18.09 62.76
N THR A 991 -6.01 -19.02 61.89
CA THR A 991 -5.72 -20.46 61.95
C THR A 991 -4.72 -20.77 60.84
N ALA A 992 -3.58 -21.38 61.16
CA ALA A 992 -2.51 -21.53 60.17
C ALA A 992 -1.82 -22.89 60.26
N HIS A 993 -1.66 -23.58 59.14
CA HIS A 993 -0.93 -24.84 59.08
C HIS A 993 0.20 -24.80 58.04
N GLY A 994 1.38 -25.25 58.42
CA GLY A 994 2.45 -25.49 57.44
C GLY A 994 2.07 -26.63 56.50
N ILE A 995 1.63 -27.76 57.05
CA ILE A 995 1.06 -28.90 56.32
C ILE A 995 -0.18 -29.40 57.06
N ASP A 996 -1.34 -29.44 56.40
CA ASP A 996 -2.59 -30.05 56.90
C ASP A 996 -2.90 -31.34 56.12
N ASN A 997 -2.78 -32.49 56.78
CA ASN A 997 -3.05 -33.81 56.21
C ASN A 997 -4.34 -34.37 56.80
N ARG A 998 -5.34 -34.65 55.96
CA ARG A 998 -6.62 -35.23 56.39
C ARG A 998 -7.04 -36.44 55.55
N THR A 999 -7.29 -37.56 56.22
CA THR A 999 -7.74 -38.81 55.58
C THR A 999 -9.06 -39.29 56.18
N PHE A 1000 -10.09 -39.48 55.35
CA PHE A 1000 -11.47 -39.73 55.82
C PHE A 1000 -12.05 -41.11 55.52
N LYS A 1001 -11.48 -41.90 54.60
CA LYS A 1001 -12.02 -43.22 54.22
C LYS A 1001 -11.03 -44.37 54.40
N ILE A 1002 -11.58 -45.57 54.58
CA ILE A 1002 -10.84 -46.85 54.67
C ILE A 1002 -9.87 -46.96 53.48
N ALA A 1003 -8.62 -47.35 53.74
CA ALA A 1003 -7.55 -47.54 52.78
C ALA A 1003 -7.17 -46.29 51.95
N SER A 1004 -7.35 -45.08 52.52
CA SER A 1004 -6.76 -43.85 51.97
C SER A 1004 -5.47 -43.49 52.70
N SER A 1005 -4.48 -42.94 51.97
CA SER A 1005 -3.18 -42.63 52.55
C SER A 1005 -2.54 -41.33 52.08
N VAL A 1006 -1.78 -40.69 52.97
CA VAL A 1006 -0.79 -39.67 52.62
C VAL A 1006 0.58 -40.21 53.00
N ASN A 1007 1.49 -40.33 52.04
CA ASN A 1007 2.78 -40.97 52.21
C ASN A 1007 3.93 -39.99 51.89
N PHE A 1008 4.86 -39.85 52.83
CA PHE A 1008 6.13 -39.14 52.65
C PHE A 1008 7.29 -40.13 52.70
N GLY A 1009 8.08 -40.22 51.62
CA GLY A 1009 9.20 -41.15 51.47
C GLY A 1009 10.47 -40.68 52.18
N SER A 1010 11.02 -39.53 51.79
CA SER A 1010 12.11 -38.83 52.50
C SER A 1010 11.63 -37.43 52.89
N PHE A 1011 11.61 -37.10 54.18
CA PHE A 1011 11.14 -35.81 54.68
C PHE A 1011 12.22 -35.14 55.56
N THR A 1012 13.07 -34.30 54.95
CA THR A 1012 14.28 -33.78 55.62
C THR A 1012 14.63 -32.34 55.24
N ASN A 1013 15.29 -31.61 56.13
CA ASN A 1013 15.83 -30.26 55.92
C ASN A 1013 14.81 -29.18 55.53
N ASN A 1014 13.53 -29.36 55.86
CA ASN A 1014 12.51 -28.35 55.56
C ASN A 1014 12.49 -27.26 56.64
N ASN A 1015 12.23 -26.02 56.25
CA ASN A 1015 12.06 -24.88 57.13
C ASN A 1015 10.58 -24.46 57.16
N ILE A 1016 9.88 -24.73 58.25
CA ILE A 1016 8.44 -24.49 58.39
C ILE A 1016 8.25 -23.42 59.47
N THR A 1017 7.78 -22.24 59.05
CA THR A 1017 7.46 -21.12 59.94
C THR A 1017 5.97 -20.83 59.89
N VAL A 1018 5.30 -20.94 61.02
CA VAL A 1018 3.85 -20.71 61.13
C VAL A 1018 3.56 -19.68 62.20
N THR A 1019 2.83 -18.62 61.83
CA THR A 1019 2.46 -17.52 62.74
C THR A 1019 0.95 -17.37 62.80
N GLY A 1020 0.35 -17.55 63.98
CA GLY A 1020 -1.11 -17.43 64.18
C GLY A 1020 -1.54 -17.73 65.61
N ASN A 1021 -2.85 -17.70 65.86
CA ASN A 1021 -3.45 -17.94 67.19
C ASN A 1021 -3.75 -19.42 67.43
N ASN A 1022 -4.20 -20.13 66.38
CA ASN A 1022 -4.46 -21.57 66.38
C ASN A 1022 -3.61 -22.22 65.27
N SER A 1023 -2.33 -22.48 65.54
CA SER A 1023 -1.38 -22.85 64.49
C SER A 1023 -0.69 -24.18 64.72
N ASN A 1024 -0.57 -25.00 63.67
CA ASN A 1024 0.27 -26.19 63.70
C ASN A 1024 1.35 -26.13 62.62
N GLY A 1025 2.57 -26.55 62.96
CA GLY A 1025 3.61 -26.75 61.93
C GLY A 1025 3.18 -27.84 60.95
N ILE A 1026 2.81 -28.99 61.48
CA ILE A 1026 2.21 -30.12 60.76
C ILE A 1026 0.98 -30.61 61.53
N LEU A 1027 -0.17 -30.69 60.87
CA LEU A 1027 -1.40 -31.28 61.38
C LEU A 1027 -1.69 -32.59 60.64
N ASN A 1028 -1.75 -33.70 61.37
CA ASN A 1028 -2.03 -35.03 60.83
C ASN A 1028 -3.34 -35.56 61.42
N ASN A 1029 -4.35 -35.76 60.57
CA ASN A 1029 -5.67 -36.19 60.99
C ASN A 1029 -6.20 -37.40 60.20
N ALA A 1030 -6.10 -38.60 60.79
CA ALA A 1030 -6.53 -39.87 60.20
C ALA A 1030 -7.75 -40.46 60.92
N ASN A 1031 -8.97 -40.06 60.52
CA ASN A 1031 -10.19 -40.24 61.33
C ASN A 1031 -10.95 -41.57 61.15
N THR A 1032 -10.51 -42.49 60.28
CA THR A 1032 -11.23 -43.77 60.04
C THR A 1032 -10.31 -44.99 60.05
N GLU A 1033 -10.86 -46.13 60.52
CA GLU A 1033 -10.17 -47.43 60.51
C GLU A 1033 -9.64 -47.77 59.10
N GLY A 1034 -8.33 -48.00 58.99
CA GLY A 1034 -7.67 -48.31 57.72
C GLY A 1034 -7.23 -47.11 56.88
N SER A 1035 -7.51 -45.86 57.29
CA SER A 1035 -6.79 -44.69 56.76
C SER A 1035 -5.46 -44.51 57.48
N SER A 1036 -4.43 -44.00 56.79
CA SER A 1036 -3.11 -43.81 57.41
C SER A 1036 -2.29 -42.64 56.84
N ILE A 1037 -1.44 -42.07 57.69
CA ILE A 1037 -0.42 -41.10 57.28
C ILE A 1037 0.94 -41.71 57.59
N HIS A 1038 1.81 -41.82 56.59
CA HIS A 1038 3.11 -42.49 56.71
C HIS A 1038 4.27 -41.54 56.46
N TYR A 1039 5.25 -41.55 57.36
CA TYR A 1039 6.55 -40.92 57.19
C TYR A 1039 7.64 -42.01 57.17
N THR A 1040 8.31 -42.16 56.04
CA THR A 1040 9.41 -43.13 55.84
C THR A 1040 10.77 -42.46 56.09
N GLY A 1041 11.77 -43.23 56.53
CA GLY A 1041 13.09 -42.72 56.89
C GLY A 1041 13.17 -41.97 58.21
N VAL A 1042 12.09 -41.99 59.02
CA VAL A 1042 12.01 -41.26 60.29
C VAL A 1042 11.48 -42.18 61.39
N ALA A 1043 12.27 -42.32 62.47
CA ALA A 1043 12.01 -43.29 63.54
C ALA A 1043 10.86 -42.95 64.48
N SER A 1044 10.48 -41.67 64.57
CA SER A 1044 9.49 -41.16 65.52
C SER A 1044 9.13 -39.70 65.23
N LYS A 1045 8.06 -39.20 65.86
CA LYS A 1045 7.68 -37.78 65.86
C LYS A 1045 8.84 -36.83 66.21
N SER A 1046 9.64 -37.15 67.23
CA SER A 1046 10.78 -36.30 67.62
C SER A 1046 11.93 -36.33 66.60
N ALA A 1047 12.13 -37.46 65.92
CA ALA A 1047 13.08 -37.56 64.82
C ALA A 1047 12.62 -36.68 63.63
N LEU A 1048 11.31 -36.60 63.37
CA LEU A 1048 10.73 -35.73 62.34
C LEU A 1048 10.97 -34.25 62.65
N GLU A 1049 10.78 -33.85 63.90
CA GLU A 1049 11.10 -32.49 64.37
C GLU A 1049 12.59 -32.19 64.31
N SER A 1050 13.47 -33.16 64.59
CA SER A 1050 14.93 -32.92 64.54
C SER A 1050 15.47 -32.83 63.11
N ALA A 1051 14.81 -33.49 62.15
CA ALA A 1051 15.18 -33.49 60.75
C ALA A 1051 14.76 -32.19 60.03
N ASN A 1052 13.99 -31.30 60.68
CA ASN A 1052 13.40 -30.12 60.07
C ASN A 1052 13.45 -28.91 61.02
N ASN A 1053 13.47 -27.69 60.49
CA ASN A 1053 13.38 -26.48 61.32
C ASN A 1053 11.92 -26.02 61.41
N ILE A 1054 11.21 -26.44 62.46
CA ILE A 1054 9.79 -26.09 62.67
C ILE A 1054 9.64 -25.04 63.77
N THR A 1055 9.16 -23.85 63.39
CA THR A 1055 8.89 -22.71 64.28
C THR A 1055 7.40 -22.35 64.22
N VAL A 1056 6.73 -22.32 65.38
CA VAL A 1056 5.30 -21.99 65.50
C VAL A 1056 5.11 -20.94 66.60
N SER A 1057 4.39 -19.85 66.32
CA SER A 1057 4.22 -18.76 67.29
C SER A 1057 3.30 -19.12 68.46
N ASN A 1058 2.13 -19.72 68.18
CA ASN A 1058 1.18 -20.25 69.16
C ASN A 1058 0.53 -21.54 68.64
N GLY A 1059 0.92 -22.69 69.20
CA GLY A 1059 0.33 -24.01 68.93
C GLY A 1059 1.38 -25.13 68.84
N ASN A 1060 1.06 -26.26 68.21
CA ASN A 1060 1.95 -27.43 68.19
C ASN A 1060 2.90 -27.42 66.99
N LYS A 1061 4.14 -27.88 67.18
CA LYS A 1061 5.03 -28.15 66.04
C LYS A 1061 4.44 -29.25 65.15
N ILE A 1062 3.95 -30.33 65.78
CA ILE A 1062 3.30 -31.47 65.13
C ILE A 1062 2.13 -31.93 65.99
N GLU A 1063 0.95 -32.08 65.39
CA GLU A 1063 -0.26 -32.65 66.00
C GLU A 1063 -0.69 -33.92 65.26
N ASP A 1064 -0.74 -35.06 65.96
CA ASP A 1064 -1.12 -36.36 65.39
C ASP A 1064 -2.43 -36.85 66.00
N THR A 1065 -3.44 -37.10 65.15
CA THR A 1065 -4.67 -37.79 65.52
C THR A 1065 -4.93 -38.98 64.60
N GLY A 1066 -5.28 -40.13 65.17
CA GLY A 1066 -5.55 -41.36 64.42
C GLY A 1066 -4.31 -42.20 64.08
N ASN A 1067 -4.34 -42.89 62.94
CA ASN A 1067 -3.29 -43.82 62.50
C ASN A 1067 -2.13 -43.10 61.77
N VAL A 1068 -1.17 -42.58 62.54
CA VAL A 1068 0.08 -42.01 62.01
C VAL A 1068 1.23 -43.00 62.26
N THR A 1069 1.96 -43.36 61.20
CA THR A 1069 3.07 -44.33 61.28
C THR A 1069 4.39 -43.69 60.88
N TYR A 1070 5.41 -43.90 61.72
CA TYR A 1070 6.79 -43.48 61.49
C TYR A 1070 7.63 -44.75 61.25
N VAL A 1071 8.21 -44.88 60.06
CA VAL A 1071 8.94 -46.09 59.64
C VAL A 1071 10.37 -45.71 59.26
N ILE A 1072 11.36 -46.45 59.80
CA ILE A 1072 12.79 -46.29 59.45
C ILE A 1072 13.09 -47.00 58.15
#